data_AF-A0A7L1NJ84-F1
#
_entry.id   AF-A0A7L1NJ84-F1
#
_cell.length_a   1.000
_cell.length_b   1.000
_cell.length_c   1.000
_cell.angle_alpha   90.00
_cell.angle_beta   90.00
_cell.angle_gamma   90.00
#
_symmetry.space_group_name_H-M   'P 1'
#
loop_
_entity.id
_entity.type
_entity.pdbx_description
1 polymer ?
#
loop_
_entity_poly.entity_id
_entity_poly.type
_entity_poly.pdbx_seq_one_letter_code
_entity_poly.pdbx_strand_id
1 'polypeptide(L)'
;VAAWTYHYSDQGDYTWEQARNYCQTFFTDLVAIQNKREIEYLNESLPFHERYYWIGIRKLAGTWTWVGTRKALTKEAENWAAGEPNNRRSNQDCVEIYIKRQWESGKWNDEPCGKKKKALCYQASCPPFPCSQHGECVETIGSSRCECHPGFYGPECENVVQCAQLEPQEAHMSCSHPYGDFSYNSTCAFECPEGFERQGAGTLRCLASQQWSADTPTCTAITCPVLDAPHWGQLNCSHLHGDFTFGSTCTFSCQMGFVLEGPESRECTAAGTWTGDAPHCKAITCPVLSTPHWGQLNCSHLHGDFTFGSTCTFSCQTGFVVEGPESRECTAAGTWTGDDPHCEAVSCAWLSPPDWGQLSCSHSHGFFAFRATCTFACRTGFVLKGSESRECTAIGTWTGDDPHCEAITCPVLSAPDKGQLNCSHLHGDFTFGSTCTFSCQMGFVLEGPESRECTAAGTWTGDAPHCKAITCPVLSTPHWGQLNCSHLHGDFTFGSTCTFSCQTGFVVEGPESRECTAAGTWTGDDPHCEAVSCAWLSPPDWGQLSCSHSHGFFAFRATCTFACRTGFVLKGSESRECTAIGTWTGDAPHCEGSRLKCVSVPAAITCPVLSTPHWGQLNCSHLYGDFALGSTCTFSCQTGFVLTGSDSLECTAMGIWTGDTPQCKAISCPVLDPPTRGQLSCFHVHENFTYNSSCTFSCEEGFVRMGAEVLQCAATGNWTRHPPMCAG
;
A
#
# COMPACT_ATOMS: atom_id res chain seq x y z
N VAL A 1 -88.28 8.08 103.28
CA VAL A 1 -88.14 7.25 104.50
C VAL A 1 -87.34 8.08 105.49
N ALA A 2 -87.79 8.15 106.74
CA ALA A 2 -87.47 9.24 107.66
C ALA A 2 -86.16 8.98 108.44
N ALA A 3 -85.16 9.85 108.25
CA ALA A 3 -83.94 9.85 109.08
C ALA A 3 -84.24 10.26 110.52
N TRP A 4 -83.46 9.72 111.46
CA TRP A 4 -83.58 9.85 112.92
C TRP A 4 -84.92 10.45 113.35
N THR A 5 -85.97 9.64 113.26
CA THR A 5 -87.24 10.06 113.84
C THR A 5 -87.16 9.80 115.33
N TYR A 6 -87.38 10.85 116.11
CA TYR A 6 -87.41 10.75 117.55
C TYR A 6 -88.83 10.46 118.00
N HIS A 7 -88.96 9.46 118.86
CA HIS A 7 -90.23 9.01 119.39
C HIS A 7 -90.12 8.94 120.89
N TYR A 8 -91.23 9.15 121.60
CA TYR A 8 -91.23 8.99 123.05
C TYR A 8 -92.35 8.06 123.48
N SER A 9 -92.21 7.49 124.67
CA SER A 9 -93.19 6.51 125.15
C SER A 9 -94.53 7.16 125.52
N ASP A 10 -95.62 6.73 124.87
CA ASP A 10 -96.96 7.31 125.10
C ASP A 10 -97.59 6.87 126.42
N GLN A 11 -97.40 5.61 126.83
CA GLN A 11 -98.07 5.01 128.00
C GLN A 11 -97.17 5.00 129.25
N GLY A 12 -97.33 6.00 130.11
CA GLY A 12 -96.66 6.06 131.43
C GLY A 12 -95.15 6.33 131.39
N ASP A 13 -94.52 6.12 132.54
CA ASP A 13 -93.10 6.37 132.81
C ASP A 13 -92.36 5.06 133.17
N TYR A 14 -91.15 4.90 132.67
CA TYR A 14 -90.35 3.68 132.74
C TYR A 14 -89.03 3.89 133.48
N THR A 15 -88.52 2.83 134.12
CA THR A 15 -87.10 2.78 134.53
C THR A 15 -86.21 2.78 133.29
N TRP A 16 -84.93 3.14 133.41
CA TRP A 16 -84.05 3.27 132.24
C TRP A 16 -83.96 1.97 131.41
N GLU A 17 -83.85 0.80 132.06
CA GLU A 17 -83.80 -0.49 131.37
C GLU A 17 -85.13 -0.80 130.65
N GLN A 18 -86.27 -0.46 131.27
CA GLN A 18 -87.58 -0.59 130.64
C GLN A 18 -87.73 0.37 129.44
N ALA A 19 -87.22 1.59 129.56
CA ALA A 19 -87.22 2.59 128.51
C ALA A 19 -86.37 2.15 127.31
N ARG A 20 -85.20 1.55 127.56
CA ARG A 20 -84.36 0.98 126.50
C ARG A 20 -85.05 -0.16 125.78
N ASN A 21 -85.59 -1.11 126.53
CA ASN A 21 -86.28 -2.26 125.95
C ASN A 21 -87.48 -1.83 125.08
N TYR A 22 -88.23 -0.82 125.54
CA TYR A 22 -89.28 -0.19 124.74
C TYR A 22 -88.73 0.37 123.42
N CYS A 23 -87.66 1.17 123.48
CA CYS A 23 -87.08 1.75 122.27
C CYS A 23 -86.52 0.72 121.30
N GLN A 24 -85.92 -0.38 121.77
CA GLN A 24 -85.40 -1.44 120.91
C GLN A 24 -86.51 -2.33 120.32
N THR A 25 -87.66 -2.41 120.99
CA THR A 25 -88.80 -3.22 120.51
C THR A 25 -89.54 -2.51 119.38
N PHE A 26 -89.72 -1.19 119.48
CA PHE A 26 -90.56 -0.42 118.55
C PHE A 26 -89.76 0.48 117.60
N PHE A 27 -88.51 0.78 117.91
CA PHE A 27 -87.63 1.67 117.15
C PHE A 27 -86.21 1.08 117.09
N THR A 28 -85.17 1.89 116.85
CA THR A 28 -83.78 1.41 116.82
C THR A 28 -83.19 1.24 118.23
N ASP A 29 -83.12 2.30 119.04
CA ASP A 29 -82.70 2.24 120.46
C ASP A 29 -83.06 3.57 121.17
N LEU A 30 -82.70 3.73 122.44
CA LEU A 30 -82.72 5.05 123.12
C LEU A 30 -81.86 6.05 122.35
N VAL A 31 -82.31 7.31 122.33
CA VAL A 31 -81.70 8.38 121.54
C VAL A 31 -80.21 8.53 121.81
N ALA A 32 -79.45 8.63 120.72
CA ALA A 32 -78.01 8.88 120.72
C ALA A 32 -77.71 10.24 120.09
N ILE A 33 -77.57 11.27 120.92
CA ILE A 33 -77.46 12.66 120.46
C ILE A 33 -76.05 12.90 119.92
N GLN A 34 -75.95 13.39 118.69
CA GLN A 34 -74.69 13.55 117.95
C GLN A 34 -74.11 14.96 118.03
N ASN A 35 -74.96 15.99 118.16
CA ASN A 35 -74.53 17.39 118.17
C ASN A 35 -75.54 18.30 118.89
N LYS A 36 -75.18 19.58 119.12
CA LYS A 36 -76.05 20.55 119.82
C LYS A 36 -77.35 20.87 119.09
N ARG A 37 -77.35 20.86 117.74
CA ARG A 37 -78.57 21.13 116.94
C ARG A 37 -79.64 20.08 117.19
N GLU A 38 -79.24 18.83 117.37
CA GLU A 38 -80.14 17.74 117.74
C GLU A 38 -80.75 17.97 119.13
N ILE A 39 -80.01 18.52 120.08
CA ILE A 39 -80.53 18.86 121.41
C ILE A 39 -81.56 19.98 121.33
N GLU A 40 -81.25 21.04 120.57
CA GLU A 40 -82.19 22.14 120.31
C GLU A 40 -83.47 21.60 119.68
N TYR A 41 -83.34 20.76 118.65
CA TYR A 41 -84.47 20.11 117.98
C TYR A 41 -85.31 19.26 118.94
N LEU A 42 -84.68 18.41 119.75
CA LEU A 42 -85.37 17.58 120.75
C LEU A 42 -86.09 18.46 121.79
N ASN A 43 -85.45 19.54 122.24
CA ASN A 43 -86.03 20.46 123.22
C ASN A 43 -87.20 21.27 122.65
N GLU A 44 -87.20 21.60 121.36
CA GLU A 44 -88.32 22.28 120.70
C GLU A 44 -89.48 21.33 120.36
N SER A 45 -89.16 20.14 119.85
CA SER A 45 -90.12 19.18 119.31
C SER A 45 -90.86 18.38 120.38
N LEU A 46 -90.20 18.02 121.49
CA LEU A 46 -90.80 17.19 122.53
C LEU A 46 -91.68 18.03 123.49
N PRO A 47 -92.78 17.48 124.03
CA PRO A 47 -93.58 18.17 125.03
C PRO A 47 -92.86 18.25 126.40
N PHE A 48 -93.23 19.23 127.22
CA PHE A 48 -92.75 19.30 128.61
C PHE A 48 -93.30 18.11 129.41
N HIS A 49 -92.46 17.49 130.24
CA HIS A 49 -92.87 16.40 131.13
C HIS A 49 -92.25 16.59 132.52
N GLU A 50 -93.08 16.52 133.57
CA GLU A 50 -92.66 16.79 134.96
C GLU A 50 -91.55 15.86 135.47
N ARG A 51 -91.43 14.64 134.92
CA ARG A 51 -90.38 13.66 135.29
C ARG A 51 -89.26 13.52 134.26
N TYR A 52 -89.24 14.36 133.24
CA TYR A 52 -88.24 14.37 132.17
C TYR A 52 -88.20 13.08 131.34
N TYR A 53 -87.17 12.96 130.49
CA TYR A 53 -86.98 11.88 129.51
C TYR A 53 -85.65 11.16 129.71
N TRP A 54 -85.64 9.84 129.55
CA TRP A 54 -84.43 9.04 129.48
C TRP A 54 -83.76 9.14 128.11
N ILE A 55 -82.45 9.37 128.10
CA ILE A 55 -81.62 9.31 126.89
C ILE A 55 -80.63 8.15 126.96
N GLY A 56 -80.11 7.74 125.80
CA GLY A 56 -79.35 6.51 125.63
C GLY A 56 -77.88 6.58 126.06
N ILE A 57 -77.49 7.54 126.90
CA ILE A 57 -76.10 7.67 127.35
C ILE A 57 -75.94 7.04 128.74
N ARG A 58 -74.90 6.22 128.87
CA ARG A 58 -74.51 5.57 130.13
C ARG A 58 -73.02 5.63 130.33
N LYS A 59 -72.60 5.55 131.59
CA LYS A 59 -71.18 5.44 131.92
C LYS A 59 -70.76 3.98 131.82
N LEU A 60 -70.04 3.64 130.75
CA LEU A 60 -69.50 2.30 130.51
C LEU A 60 -67.98 2.36 130.68
N ALA A 61 -67.42 1.57 131.60
CA ALA A 61 -65.98 1.52 131.89
C ALA A 61 -65.32 2.90 132.11
N GLY A 62 -66.03 3.82 132.76
CA GLY A 62 -65.53 5.17 133.06
C GLY A 62 -65.84 6.24 132.00
N THR A 63 -66.30 5.84 130.81
CA THR A 63 -66.58 6.75 129.68
C THR A 63 -68.08 6.83 129.39
N TRP A 64 -68.61 8.05 129.20
CA TRP A 64 -69.98 8.23 128.75
C TRP A 64 -70.13 7.78 127.29
N THR A 65 -70.96 6.77 127.08
CA THR A 65 -71.14 6.11 125.78
C THR A 65 -72.62 6.03 125.43
N TRP A 66 -72.94 6.30 124.18
CA TRP A 66 -74.28 6.11 123.64
C TRP A 66 -74.51 4.62 123.40
N VAL A 67 -75.46 4.02 124.12
CA VAL A 67 -75.65 2.57 124.11
C VAL A 67 -76.20 2.03 122.79
N GLY A 68 -76.89 2.85 121.99
CA GLY A 68 -77.46 2.47 120.70
C GLY A 68 -76.45 2.45 119.55
N THR A 69 -75.52 3.41 119.52
CA THR A 69 -74.50 3.52 118.45
C THR A 69 -73.13 2.97 118.85
N ARG A 70 -72.93 2.66 120.14
CA ARG A 70 -71.63 2.32 120.76
C ARG A 70 -70.55 3.39 120.59
N LYS A 71 -70.92 4.62 120.23
CA LYS A 71 -70.00 5.75 120.10
C LYS A 71 -69.83 6.44 121.46
N ALA A 72 -68.60 6.81 121.78
CA ALA A 72 -68.30 7.63 122.94
C ALA A 72 -68.92 9.03 122.78
N LEU A 73 -69.25 9.67 123.91
CA LEU A 73 -69.74 11.05 123.92
C LEU A 73 -68.68 11.98 123.31
N THR A 74 -69.08 12.75 122.30
CA THR A 74 -68.25 13.79 121.69
C THR A 74 -68.42 15.10 122.45
N LYS A 75 -67.38 15.94 122.45
CA LYS A 75 -67.48 17.32 122.99
C LYS A 75 -68.55 18.16 122.28
N GLU A 76 -68.87 17.83 121.03
CA GLU A 76 -69.90 18.52 120.26
C GLU A 76 -71.31 18.23 120.79
N ALA A 77 -71.59 16.99 121.21
CA ALA A 77 -72.87 16.61 121.77
C ALA A 77 -73.02 16.93 123.27
N GLU A 78 -71.91 17.09 124.00
CA GLU A 78 -71.91 17.26 125.46
C GLU A 78 -72.78 18.44 125.94
N ASN A 79 -73.76 18.17 126.81
CA ASN A 79 -74.69 19.19 127.29
C ASN A 79 -75.19 19.01 128.73
N TRP A 80 -74.27 18.78 129.67
CA TRP A 80 -74.59 18.67 131.10
C TRP A 80 -75.13 19.98 131.70
N ALA A 81 -75.98 19.84 132.72
CA ALA A 81 -76.45 20.92 133.57
C ALA A 81 -75.33 21.39 134.53
N ALA A 82 -75.48 22.59 135.09
CA ALA A 82 -74.48 23.16 135.99
C ALA A 82 -74.30 22.27 137.23
N GLY A 83 -73.07 21.77 137.43
CA GLY A 83 -72.73 20.87 138.53
C GLY A 83 -72.94 19.40 138.22
N GLU A 84 -73.43 19.04 137.03
CA GLU A 84 -73.58 17.65 136.56
C GLU A 84 -72.45 17.26 135.58
N PRO A 85 -72.12 15.96 135.45
CA PRO A 85 -72.65 14.83 136.22
C PRO A 85 -72.03 14.72 137.62
N ASN A 86 -72.85 14.59 138.65
CA ASN A 86 -72.43 14.67 140.05
C ASN A 86 -72.32 13.32 140.78
N ASN A 87 -72.83 12.23 140.19
CA ASN A 87 -72.89 10.88 140.76
C ASN A 87 -73.33 10.83 142.24
N ARG A 88 -74.41 11.56 142.57
CA ARG A 88 -74.94 11.68 143.94
C ARG A 88 -75.33 10.30 144.48
N ARG A 89 -74.84 9.97 145.69
CA ARG A 89 -75.00 8.66 146.37
C ARG A 89 -74.33 7.46 145.66
N SER A 90 -73.41 7.72 144.72
CA SER A 90 -72.63 6.69 144.00
C SER A 90 -73.49 5.64 143.27
N ASN A 91 -74.67 6.03 142.79
CA ASN A 91 -75.61 5.12 142.12
C ASN A 91 -76.35 5.73 140.93
N GLN A 92 -75.75 6.72 140.25
CA GLN A 92 -76.32 7.42 139.10
C GLN A 92 -75.51 7.12 137.83
N ASP A 93 -75.97 6.14 137.03
CA ASP A 93 -75.30 5.74 135.76
C ASP A 93 -76.22 5.87 134.53
N CYS A 94 -77.37 6.51 134.69
CA CYS A 94 -78.38 6.73 133.65
C CYS A 94 -78.67 8.23 133.53
N VAL A 95 -78.94 8.70 132.31
CA VAL A 95 -78.99 10.14 132.06
C VAL A 95 -80.34 10.57 131.55
N GLU A 96 -80.86 11.63 132.18
CA GLU A 96 -82.08 12.30 131.77
C GLU A 96 -81.80 13.62 131.04
N ILE A 97 -82.77 14.08 130.25
CA ILE A 97 -82.72 15.38 129.56
C ILE A 97 -83.89 16.28 129.98
N TYR A 98 -83.58 17.55 130.24
CA TYR A 98 -84.54 18.57 130.69
C TYR A 98 -85.27 19.23 129.52
N ILE A 99 -86.23 18.54 128.92
CA ILE A 99 -87.07 19.10 127.86
C ILE A 99 -87.96 20.24 128.41
N LYS A 100 -87.85 21.44 127.82
CA LYS A 100 -88.69 22.63 128.11
C LYS A 100 -88.76 23.03 129.58
N ARG A 101 -87.71 22.75 130.36
CA ARG A 101 -87.62 23.15 131.78
C ARG A 101 -87.40 24.66 131.90
N GLN A 102 -88.01 25.31 132.89
CA GLN A 102 -87.91 26.78 133.10
C GLN A 102 -86.45 27.28 133.26
N TRP A 103 -85.57 26.45 133.80
CA TRP A 103 -84.14 26.69 133.95
C TRP A 103 -83.37 25.49 133.39
N GLU A 104 -82.24 25.73 132.74
CA GLU A 104 -81.38 24.68 132.15
C GLU A 104 -82.09 23.74 131.16
N SER A 105 -82.94 24.30 130.30
CA SER A 105 -83.62 23.55 129.23
C SER A 105 -82.63 22.88 128.27
N GLY A 106 -82.92 21.65 127.87
CA GLY A 106 -82.09 20.79 127.02
C GLY A 106 -80.85 20.21 127.71
N LYS A 107 -80.56 20.59 128.96
CA LYS A 107 -79.41 20.10 129.72
C LYS A 107 -79.64 18.71 130.28
N TRP A 108 -78.55 18.02 130.59
CA TRP A 108 -78.56 16.64 131.07
C TRP A 108 -78.17 16.51 132.53
N ASN A 109 -78.65 15.44 133.16
CA ASN A 109 -78.36 15.09 134.54
C ASN A 109 -78.21 13.57 134.68
N ASP A 110 -77.23 13.12 135.44
CA ASP A 110 -77.12 11.72 135.83
C ASP A 110 -78.06 11.42 137.01
N GLU A 111 -78.77 10.30 136.94
CA GLU A 111 -79.87 9.97 137.84
C GLU A 111 -79.93 8.44 138.07
N PRO A 112 -80.41 7.93 139.23
CA PRO A 112 -80.50 6.50 139.45
C PRO A 112 -81.46 5.88 138.44
N CYS A 113 -80.99 4.84 137.76
CA CYS A 113 -81.71 4.15 136.69
C CYS A 113 -83.10 3.62 137.10
N GLY A 114 -83.35 3.44 138.40
CA GLY A 114 -84.63 3.00 138.96
C GLY A 114 -85.73 4.08 139.01
N LYS A 115 -85.43 5.35 138.69
CA LYS A 115 -86.44 6.40 138.56
C LYS A 115 -87.29 6.17 137.31
N LYS A 116 -88.56 6.58 137.36
CA LYS A 116 -89.50 6.44 136.24
C LYS A 116 -89.59 7.74 135.44
N LYS A 117 -89.33 7.67 134.13
CA LYS A 117 -89.34 8.80 133.17
C LYS A 117 -89.84 8.35 131.80
N LYS A 118 -90.11 9.28 130.89
CA LYS A 118 -90.45 8.96 129.50
C LYS A 118 -89.26 8.37 128.76
N ALA A 119 -89.46 7.32 127.95
CA ALA A 119 -88.40 6.81 127.08
C ALA A 119 -88.28 7.71 125.85
N LEU A 120 -87.08 8.15 125.48
CA LEU A 120 -86.83 8.88 124.23
C LEU A 120 -86.01 8.01 123.27
N CYS A 121 -86.62 7.61 122.16
CA CYS A 121 -86.15 6.63 121.19
C CYS A 121 -85.78 7.30 119.86
N TYR A 122 -84.96 6.64 119.04
CA TYR A 122 -84.68 7.03 117.65
C TYR A 122 -84.85 5.87 116.66
N GLN A 123 -85.00 6.16 115.36
CA GLN A 123 -85.04 5.17 114.26
C GLN A 123 -84.05 5.52 113.11
N ALA A 124 -83.14 4.62 112.74
CA ALA A 124 -82.10 4.82 111.70
C ALA A 124 -82.59 4.60 110.25
N SER A 125 -81.88 5.17 109.24
CA SER A 125 -82.35 5.22 107.84
C SER A 125 -81.46 4.60 106.74
N CYS A 126 -80.14 4.39 106.93
CA CYS A 126 -79.33 3.73 105.88
C CYS A 126 -79.62 2.20 105.81
N PRO A 127 -79.96 1.65 104.63
CA PRO A 127 -80.14 0.20 104.41
C PRO A 127 -78.79 -0.54 104.25
N PRO A 128 -78.75 -1.89 104.28
CA PRO A 128 -77.50 -2.67 104.24
C PRO A 128 -76.72 -2.66 102.92
N PHE A 129 -77.28 -2.14 101.82
CA PHE A 129 -76.60 -1.98 100.51
C PHE A 129 -76.81 -0.58 99.93
N PRO A 130 -76.25 0.46 100.55
CA PRO A 130 -76.46 1.82 100.06
C PRO A 130 -75.60 2.12 98.83
N CYS A 131 -76.08 3.00 97.95
CA CYS A 131 -75.29 3.64 96.89
C CYS A 131 -74.66 2.70 95.84
N SER A 132 -75.39 1.66 95.43
CA SER A 132 -75.01 0.72 94.34
C SER A 132 -73.63 0.06 94.45
N GLN A 133 -73.02 0.02 95.65
CA GLN A 133 -71.61 -0.38 95.87
C GLN A 133 -70.57 0.54 95.19
N HIS A 134 -71.01 1.71 94.73
CA HIS A 134 -70.21 2.71 94.04
C HIS A 134 -70.17 4.05 94.80
N GLY A 135 -70.49 4.03 96.10
CA GLY A 135 -70.42 5.19 96.99
C GLY A 135 -70.67 4.84 98.46
N GLU A 136 -70.59 5.86 99.32
CA GLU A 136 -70.83 5.75 100.77
C GLU A 136 -72.16 6.41 101.18
N CYS A 137 -72.92 5.78 102.09
CA CYS A 137 -74.17 6.35 102.65
C CYS A 137 -73.84 7.35 103.76
N VAL A 138 -74.28 8.60 103.62
CA VAL A 138 -74.14 9.63 104.63
C VAL A 138 -75.51 10.01 105.19
N GLU A 139 -75.67 9.89 106.51
CA GLU A 139 -76.90 10.29 107.22
C GLU A 139 -76.90 11.79 107.53
N THR A 140 -78.07 12.43 107.38
CA THR A 140 -78.32 13.86 107.70
C THR A 140 -79.64 14.01 108.47
N ILE A 141 -79.88 15.16 109.12
CA ILE A 141 -81.14 15.39 109.88
C ILE A 141 -82.33 15.33 108.91
N GLY A 142 -83.18 14.31 109.07
CA GLY A 142 -84.36 14.07 108.22
C GLY A 142 -84.10 13.47 106.82
N SER A 143 -82.85 13.18 106.41
CA SER A 143 -82.53 12.61 105.09
C SER A 143 -81.24 11.77 105.06
N SER A 144 -81.00 10.99 104.01
CA SER A 144 -79.72 10.34 103.70
C SER A 144 -79.32 10.63 102.26
N ARG A 145 -78.01 10.68 101.97
CA ARG A 145 -77.47 10.89 100.62
C ARG A 145 -76.30 9.94 100.34
N CYS A 146 -76.04 9.69 99.06
CA CYS A 146 -74.88 8.95 98.61
C CYS A 146 -73.73 9.88 98.21
N GLU A 147 -72.52 9.55 98.67
CA GLU A 147 -71.28 10.16 98.18
C GLU A 147 -70.57 9.17 97.25
N CYS A 148 -70.62 9.43 95.95
CA CYS A 148 -70.15 8.50 94.92
C CYS A 148 -68.63 8.46 94.80
N HIS A 149 -68.11 7.25 94.52
CA HIS A 149 -66.71 7.06 94.14
C HIS A 149 -66.43 7.71 92.77
N PRO A 150 -65.16 8.07 92.47
CA PRO A 150 -64.81 8.71 91.21
C PRO A 150 -65.27 7.91 90.00
N GLY A 151 -65.91 8.59 89.04
CA GLY A 151 -66.42 7.99 87.81
C GLY A 151 -67.86 7.49 87.88
N PHE A 152 -68.51 7.56 89.06
CA PHE A 152 -69.91 7.20 89.25
C PHE A 152 -70.74 8.42 89.71
N TYR A 153 -72.00 8.49 89.31
CA TYR A 153 -72.91 9.59 89.63
C TYR A 153 -74.36 9.15 89.65
N GLY A 154 -75.23 10.03 90.17
CA GLY A 154 -76.65 9.74 90.38
C GLY A 154 -77.00 9.67 91.87
N PRO A 155 -78.30 9.70 92.21
CA PRO A 155 -78.76 9.63 93.59
C PRO A 155 -78.32 8.37 94.34
N GLU A 156 -78.09 7.26 93.63
CA GLU A 156 -77.62 5.99 94.18
C GLU A 156 -76.27 5.55 93.59
N CYS A 157 -75.53 6.46 92.94
CA CYS A 157 -74.28 6.16 92.24
C CYS A 157 -74.42 5.08 91.15
N GLU A 158 -75.59 5.03 90.52
CA GLU A 158 -76.02 4.00 89.56
C GLU A 158 -75.52 4.25 88.13
N ASN A 159 -75.13 5.49 87.81
CA ASN A 159 -74.63 5.85 86.49
C ASN A 159 -73.10 5.91 86.51
N VAL A 160 -72.49 5.49 85.40
CA VAL A 160 -71.04 5.58 85.17
C VAL A 160 -70.76 6.64 84.12
N VAL A 161 -69.68 7.40 84.31
CA VAL A 161 -69.21 8.38 83.34
C VAL A 161 -68.79 7.66 82.05
N GLN A 162 -69.28 8.14 80.90
CA GLN A 162 -68.93 7.64 79.57
C GLN A 162 -68.09 8.64 78.80
N CYS A 163 -66.92 8.20 78.36
CA CYS A 163 -66.05 8.96 77.46
C CYS A 163 -66.57 8.89 76.02
N ALA A 164 -66.13 9.83 75.18
CA ALA A 164 -66.44 9.81 73.75
C ALA A 164 -65.96 8.50 73.10
N GLN A 165 -66.75 7.94 72.18
CA GLN A 165 -66.37 6.78 71.41
C GLN A 165 -65.14 7.10 70.54
N LEU A 166 -64.17 6.18 70.53
CA LEU A 166 -62.92 6.34 69.78
C LEU A 166 -63.04 5.71 68.39
N GLU A 167 -62.73 6.48 67.35
CA GLU A 167 -62.68 6.04 65.95
C GLU A 167 -61.29 6.35 65.36
N PRO A 168 -60.28 5.49 65.60
CA PRO A 168 -58.94 5.72 65.09
C PRO A 168 -58.89 5.53 63.57
N GLN A 169 -58.23 6.44 62.86
CA GLN A 169 -57.93 6.28 61.44
C GLN A 169 -56.69 5.39 61.27
N GLU A 170 -56.84 4.30 60.52
CA GLU A 170 -55.75 3.42 60.06
C GLU A 170 -54.93 2.72 61.17
N ALA A 171 -55.39 2.72 62.42
CA ALA A 171 -54.78 2.01 63.54
C ALA A 171 -55.67 0.87 64.03
N HIS A 172 -55.06 -0.25 64.40
CA HIS A 172 -55.77 -1.36 65.05
C HIS A 172 -55.97 -1.02 66.54
N MET A 173 -57.22 -1.08 67.00
CA MET A 173 -57.62 -0.75 68.37
C MET A 173 -58.21 -1.95 69.09
N SER A 174 -57.70 -2.22 70.29
CA SER A 174 -58.22 -3.27 71.19
C SER A 174 -58.59 -2.67 72.54
N CYS A 175 -59.86 -2.81 72.94
CA CYS A 175 -60.40 -2.18 74.15
C CYS A 175 -60.88 -3.20 75.20
N SER A 176 -60.78 -2.81 76.47
CA SER A 176 -61.34 -3.51 77.64
C SER A 176 -62.28 -2.59 78.41
N HIS A 177 -63.52 -3.04 78.63
CA HIS A 177 -64.64 -2.26 79.15
C HIS A 177 -65.20 -2.83 80.46
N PRO A 178 -64.59 -2.55 81.63
CA PRO A 178 -64.98 -3.17 82.90
C PRO A 178 -66.36 -2.73 83.43
N TYR A 179 -66.82 -1.52 83.06
CA TYR A 179 -68.09 -0.94 83.53
C TYR A 179 -69.01 -0.53 82.36
N GLY A 180 -68.88 -1.19 81.21
CA GLY A 180 -69.61 -0.88 79.98
C GLY A 180 -68.77 -0.10 78.95
N ASP A 181 -69.29 -0.05 77.72
CA ASP A 181 -68.57 0.45 76.55
C ASP A 181 -68.15 1.91 76.72
N PHE A 182 -66.85 2.15 76.56
CA PHE A 182 -66.19 3.46 76.71
C PHE A 182 -66.50 4.17 78.04
N SER A 183 -66.90 3.43 79.08
CA SER A 183 -67.15 3.94 80.42
C SER A 183 -65.86 4.15 81.22
N TYR A 184 -65.95 4.84 82.36
CA TYR A 184 -64.86 5.04 83.31
C TYR A 184 -64.01 3.78 83.46
N ASN A 185 -62.69 3.95 83.51
CA ASN A 185 -61.72 2.86 83.60
C ASN A 185 -61.62 1.94 82.36
N SER A 186 -62.34 2.21 81.27
CA SER A 186 -62.09 1.57 79.98
C SER A 186 -60.67 1.86 79.50
N THR A 187 -60.00 0.86 78.95
CA THR A 187 -58.65 0.99 78.39
C THR A 187 -58.62 0.51 76.96
N CYS A 188 -58.03 1.31 76.05
CA CYS A 188 -57.90 0.98 74.63
C CYS A 188 -56.44 1.08 74.21
N ALA A 189 -55.88 -0.01 73.68
CA ALA A 189 -54.52 -0.08 73.16
C ALA A 189 -54.52 0.08 71.63
N PHE A 190 -53.53 0.80 71.12
CA PHE A 190 -53.40 1.14 69.70
C PHE A 190 -52.10 0.61 69.10
N GLU A 191 -52.23 -0.07 67.98
CA GLU A 191 -51.14 -0.66 67.21
C GLU A 191 -51.24 -0.22 65.74
N CYS A 192 -50.10 0.20 65.18
CA CYS A 192 -50.03 0.63 63.78
C CYS A 192 -49.72 -0.56 62.86
N PRO A 193 -50.21 -0.55 61.61
CA PRO A 193 -49.79 -1.50 60.58
C PRO A 193 -48.27 -1.46 60.32
N GLU A 194 -47.74 -2.52 59.74
CA GLU A 194 -46.32 -2.60 59.36
C GLU A 194 -45.93 -1.43 58.44
N GLY A 195 -44.77 -0.82 58.72
CA GLY A 195 -44.28 0.34 57.97
C GLY A 195 -44.79 1.70 58.45
N PHE A 196 -45.63 1.73 59.49
CA PHE A 196 -46.13 2.95 60.13
C PHE A 196 -45.74 3.00 61.60
N GLU A 197 -45.30 4.17 62.06
CA GLU A 197 -44.95 4.44 63.44
C GLU A 197 -46.05 5.24 64.14
N ARG A 198 -46.33 4.88 65.40
CA ARG A 198 -47.35 5.52 66.21
C ARG A 198 -46.84 6.85 66.79
N GLN A 199 -47.50 7.94 66.44
CA GLN A 199 -47.35 9.24 67.08
C GLN A 199 -48.42 9.41 68.16
N GLY A 200 -48.00 9.50 69.43
CA GLY A 200 -48.90 9.67 70.58
C GLY A 200 -48.94 8.48 71.53
N ALA A 201 -49.92 8.47 72.43
CA ALA A 201 -50.03 7.48 73.50
C ALA A 201 -50.44 6.09 72.96
N GLY A 202 -49.75 5.03 73.38
CA GLY A 202 -50.07 3.66 72.97
C GLY A 202 -51.28 3.04 73.66
N THR A 203 -51.75 3.65 74.74
CA THR A 203 -52.94 3.19 75.47
C THR A 203 -53.67 4.39 76.04
N LEU A 204 -54.98 4.45 75.82
CA LEU A 204 -55.87 5.47 76.37
C LEU A 204 -56.74 4.87 77.47
N ARG A 205 -56.99 5.66 78.52
CA ARG A 205 -57.87 5.28 79.64
C ARG A 205 -58.95 6.34 79.85
N CYS A 206 -60.20 5.90 80.00
CA CYS A 206 -61.32 6.79 80.30
C CYS A 206 -61.28 7.25 81.76
N LEU A 207 -61.18 8.55 81.98
CA LEU A 207 -61.05 9.17 83.31
C LEU A 207 -62.41 9.55 83.89
N ALA A 208 -62.46 9.76 85.21
CA ALA A 208 -63.65 10.23 85.91
C ALA A 208 -64.12 11.63 85.45
N SER A 209 -63.24 12.38 84.77
CA SER A 209 -63.52 13.69 84.15
C SER A 209 -64.29 13.62 82.83
N GLN A 210 -64.71 12.42 82.40
CA GLN A 210 -65.36 12.20 81.10
C GLN A 210 -64.45 12.43 79.88
N GLN A 211 -63.13 12.41 80.10
CA GLN A 211 -62.13 12.58 79.06
C GLN A 211 -61.19 11.37 79.01
N TRP A 212 -60.63 11.11 77.83
CA TRP A 212 -59.54 10.17 77.68
C TRP A 212 -58.25 10.73 78.26
N SER A 213 -57.34 9.86 78.66
CA SER A 213 -56.05 10.23 79.24
C SER A 213 -55.13 11.00 78.29
N ALA A 214 -55.35 10.90 76.98
CA ALA A 214 -54.66 11.64 75.93
C ALA A 214 -55.51 11.61 74.65
N ASP A 215 -55.09 12.36 73.63
CA ASP A 215 -55.69 12.33 72.30
C ASP A 215 -55.41 11.01 71.58
N THR A 216 -56.26 10.67 70.60
CA THR A 216 -56.10 9.46 69.77
C THR A 216 -54.78 9.50 69.00
N PRO A 217 -53.96 8.43 69.07
CA PRO A 217 -52.69 8.39 68.35
C PRO A 217 -52.91 8.29 66.84
N THR A 218 -51.96 8.81 66.07
CA THR A 218 -51.96 8.73 64.61
C THR A 218 -50.83 7.83 64.14
N CYS A 219 -51.06 7.02 63.11
CA CYS A 219 -50.02 6.23 62.46
C CYS A 219 -49.44 7.02 61.29
N THR A 220 -48.13 7.29 61.33
CA THR A 220 -47.42 7.99 60.24
C THR A 220 -46.43 7.04 59.60
N ALA A 221 -46.34 7.04 58.26
CA ALA A 221 -45.41 6.17 57.55
C ALA A 221 -43.96 6.43 57.98
N ILE A 222 -43.17 5.36 58.18
CA ILE A 222 -41.77 5.46 58.59
C ILE A 222 -40.97 6.15 57.48
N THR A 223 -40.14 7.13 57.84
CA THR A 223 -39.35 7.93 56.90
C THR A 223 -37.96 7.33 56.70
N CYS A 224 -37.52 7.17 55.45
CA CYS A 224 -36.15 6.81 55.10
C CYS A 224 -35.28 8.06 54.86
N PRO A 225 -33.94 7.95 54.91
CA PRO A 225 -33.05 9.05 54.54
C PRO A 225 -33.34 9.58 53.14
N VAL A 226 -33.31 10.89 52.94
CA VAL A 226 -33.50 11.51 51.61
C VAL A 226 -32.39 11.02 50.66
N LEU A 227 -32.75 10.68 49.43
CA LEU A 227 -31.80 10.26 48.40
C LEU A 227 -31.56 11.40 47.41
N ASP A 228 -30.30 11.55 47.00
CA ASP A 228 -29.87 12.47 45.95
C ASP A 228 -29.52 11.71 44.67
N ALA A 229 -29.60 12.39 43.53
CA ALA A 229 -29.14 11.83 42.26
C ALA A 229 -27.61 11.61 42.28
N PRO A 230 -27.11 10.46 41.80
CA PRO A 230 -25.68 10.23 41.69
C PRO A 230 -25.06 11.22 40.70
N HIS A 231 -23.76 11.50 40.86
CA HIS A 231 -23.03 12.38 39.95
C HIS A 231 -23.09 11.81 38.51
N TRP A 232 -23.42 12.65 37.51
CA TRP A 232 -23.76 12.25 36.13
C TRP A 232 -24.97 11.31 35.98
N GLY A 233 -25.86 11.28 36.98
CA GLY A 233 -27.10 10.51 36.93
C GLY A 233 -28.34 11.35 37.20
N GLN A 234 -29.49 10.68 37.13
CA GLN A 234 -30.81 11.21 37.41
C GLN A 234 -31.51 10.28 38.41
N LEU A 235 -32.39 10.87 39.21
CA LEU A 235 -33.19 10.20 40.23
C LEU A 235 -34.66 10.46 39.94
N ASN A 236 -35.46 9.39 39.88
CA ASN A 236 -36.91 9.50 39.74
C ASN A 236 -37.59 8.65 40.82
N CYS A 237 -38.33 9.30 41.72
CA CYS A 237 -38.96 8.66 42.86
C CYS A 237 -40.49 8.70 42.76
N SER A 238 -41.13 7.59 43.13
CA SER A 238 -42.55 7.49 43.36
C SER A 238 -42.83 7.35 44.86
N HIS A 239 -43.55 8.31 45.42
CA HIS A 239 -43.87 8.40 46.84
C HIS A 239 -45.34 8.04 47.08
N LEU A 240 -45.61 7.00 47.87
CA LEU A 240 -46.98 6.52 48.10
C LEU A 240 -47.63 7.16 49.34
N HIS A 241 -46.89 7.26 50.45
CA HIS A 241 -47.39 7.72 51.75
C HIS A 241 -46.72 9.02 52.25
N GLY A 242 -46.01 9.72 51.37
CA GLY A 242 -45.21 10.92 51.67
C GLY A 242 -43.79 10.82 51.10
N ASP A 243 -43.11 11.96 51.03
CA ASP A 243 -41.77 12.04 50.45
C ASP A 243 -40.78 11.16 51.25
N PHE A 244 -40.16 10.21 50.56
CA PHE A 244 -39.19 9.25 51.10
C PHE A 244 -39.70 8.41 52.29
N THR A 245 -41.01 8.15 52.37
CA THR A 245 -41.59 7.25 53.39
C THR A 245 -41.68 5.80 52.94
N PHE A 246 -42.02 4.87 53.85
CA PHE A 246 -42.24 3.45 53.59
C PHE A 246 -43.02 3.20 52.29
N GLY A 247 -42.50 2.29 51.46
CA GLY A 247 -43.04 1.99 50.13
C GLY A 247 -42.67 3.00 49.03
N SER A 248 -41.87 4.03 49.33
CA SER A 248 -41.28 4.88 48.29
C SER A 248 -40.27 4.09 47.48
N THR A 249 -40.34 4.21 46.15
CA THR A 249 -39.42 3.56 45.22
C THR A 249 -38.73 4.61 44.37
N CYS A 250 -37.41 4.57 44.35
CA CYS A 250 -36.57 5.50 43.59
C CYS A 250 -35.77 4.73 42.55
N THR A 251 -35.88 5.15 41.29
CA THR A 251 -35.16 4.58 40.14
C THR A 251 -34.02 5.50 39.71
N PHE A 252 -32.90 4.91 39.33
CA PHE A 252 -31.67 5.61 38.98
C PHE A 252 -31.33 5.37 37.52
N SER A 253 -30.89 6.42 36.84
CA SER A 253 -30.38 6.34 35.47
C SER A 253 -29.14 7.21 35.30
N CYS A 254 -28.27 6.84 34.36
CA CYS A 254 -27.05 7.60 34.06
C CYS A 254 -27.23 8.42 32.78
N GLN A 255 -26.53 9.56 32.72
CA GLN A 255 -26.40 10.34 31.50
C GLN A 255 -25.66 9.54 30.42
N MET A 256 -25.86 9.94 29.16
CA MET A 256 -25.20 9.32 28.03
C MET A 256 -23.68 9.27 28.22
N GLY A 257 -23.07 8.10 27.96
CA GLY A 257 -21.63 7.87 28.15
C GLY A 257 -21.23 7.39 29.55
N PHE A 258 -22.19 7.22 30.45
CA PHE A 258 -21.99 6.64 31.78
C PHE A 258 -22.88 5.42 31.98
N VAL A 259 -22.37 4.43 32.69
CA VAL A 259 -23.08 3.19 33.04
C VAL A 259 -23.35 3.15 34.54
N LEU A 260 -24.52 2.65 34.93
CA LEU A 260 -24.93 2.51 36.32
C LEU A 260 -24.23 1.30 36.95
N GLU A 261 -23.49 1.54 38.03
CA GLU A 261 -22.88 0.51 38.87
C GLU A 261 -23.63 0.45 40.21
N GLY A 262 -24.39 -0.63 40.40
CA GLY A 262 -25.28 -0.83 41.56
C GLY A 262 -26.72 -1.16 41.15
N PRO A 263 -27.67 -1.16 42.10
CA PRO A 263 -29.06 -1.47 41.84
C PRO A 263 -29.75 -0.34 41.05
N GLU A 264 -30.59 -0.70 40.07
CA GLU A 264 -31.36 0.26 39.24
C GLU A 264 -32.48 0.96 40.02
N SER A 265 -32.93 0.37 41.11
CA SER A 265 -33.97 0.92 41.97
C SER A 265 -33.72 0.59 43.44
N ARG A 266 -34.20 1.47 44.32
CA ARG A 266 -34.16 1.28 45.78
C ARG A 266 -35.55 1.57 46.34
N GLU A 267 -35.91 0.82 47.37
CA GLU A 267 -37.22 0.90 48.04
C GLU A 267 -37.03 1.17 49.54
N CYS A 268 -37.89 2.04 50.10
CA CYS A 268 -37.88 2.38 51.53
C CYS A 268 -38.62 1.29 52.34
N THR A 269 -37.88 0.59 53.21
CA THR A 269 -38.41 -0.53 53.99
C THR A 269 -39.03 -0.10 55.32
N ALA A 270 -39.78 -1.00 55.96
CA ALA A 270 -40.41 -0.77 57.27
C ALA A 270 -39.38 -0.54 58.40
N ALA A 271 -38.09 -0.78 58.16
CA ALA A 271 -37.02 -0.46 59.09
C ALA A 271 -36.51 0.99 58.98
N GLY A 272 -37.05 1.80 58.04
CA GLY A 272 -36.56 3.16 57.78
C GLY A 272 -35.23 3.19 57.01
N THR A 273 -34.93 2.13 56.26
CA THR A 273 -33.70 2.00 55.45
C THR A 273 -34.03 1.68 54.00
N TRP A 274 -33.17 2.12 53.08
CA TRP A 274 -33.29 1.77 51.67
C TRP A 274 -32.71 0.38 51.37
N THR A 275 -33.33 -0.33 50.42
CA THR A 275 -32.78 -1.58 49.89
C THR A 275 -31.49 -1.34 49.09
N GLY A 276 -30.55 -2.28 49.16
CA GLY A 276 -29.29 -2.26 48.41
C GLY A 276 -28.34 -1.11 48.77
N ASP A 277 -27.17 -1.09 48.11
CA ASP A 277 -26.20 0.00 48.22
C ASP A 277 -26.56 1.17 47.29
N ALA A 278 -26.00 2.35 47.56
CA ALA A 278 -26.19 3.51 46.69
C ALA A 278 -25.50 3.31 45.34
N PRO A 279 -26.22 3.37 44.20
CA PRO A 279 -25.61 3.20 42.88
C PRO A 279 -24.82 4.45 42.47
N HIS A 280 -23.83 4.27 41.61
CA HIS A 280 -23.02 5.37 41.07
C HIS A 280 -22.85 5.23 39.55
N CYS A 281 -22.76 6.36 38.86
CA CYS A 281 -22.55 6.39 37.41
C CYS A 281 -21.05 6.46 37.10
N LYS A 282 -20.56 5.47 36.36
CA LYS A 282 -19.16 5.37 35.95
C LYS A 282 -19.04 5.62 34.46
N ALA A 283 -18.05 6.40 34.04
CA ALA A 283 -17.81 6.65 32.62
C ALA A 283 -17.50 5.33 31.88
N ILE A 284 -18.11 5.13 30.72
CA ILE A 284 -17.91 3.93 29.90
C ILE A 284 -16.46 3.88 29.44
N THR A 285 -15.81 2.73 29.59
CA THR A 285 -14.39 2.53 29.26
C THR A 285 -14.24 1.95 27.86
N CYS A 286 -13.36 2.53 27.05
CA CYS A 286 -12.97 1.98 25.75
C CYS A 286 -11.71 1.11 25.89
N PRO A 287 -11.43 0.22 24.90
CA PRO A 287 -10.17 -0.54 24.87
C PRO A 287 -8.96 0.39 24.94
N VAL A 288 -7.93 0.01 25.69
CA VAL A 288 -6.69 0.80 25.79
C VAL A 288 -5.99 0.84 24.43
N LEU A 289 -5.70 2.04 23.94
CA LEU A 289 -4.96 2.23 22.68
C LEU A 289 -3.45 2.13 22.94
N SER A 290 -2.76 1.46 22.03
CA SER A 290 -1.29 1.37 22.04
C SER A 290 -0.68 2.35 21.04
N THR A 291 0.57 2.74 21.29
CA THR A 291 1.35 3.57 20.37
C THR A 291 1.63 2.80 19.07
N PRO A 292 1.29 3.34 17.88
CA PRO A 292 1.66 2.73 16.62
C PRO A 292 3.18 2.61 16.48
N HIS A 293 3.64 1.59 15.74
CA HIS A 293 5.07 1.44 15.45
C HIS A 293 5.56 2.65 14.61
N TRP A 294 6.71 3.24 14.97
CA TRP A 294 7.20 4.54 14.46
C TRP A 294 6.26 5.74 14.70
N GLY A 295 5.28 5.60 15.59
CA GLY A 295 4.34 6.63 15.97
C GLY A 295 4.52 7.13 17.40
N GLN A 296 3.74 8.16 17.72
CA GLN A 296 3.51 8.69 19.05
C GLN A 296 2.00 8.84 19.26
N LEU A 297 1.57 8.54 20.47
CA LEU A 297 0.17 8.63 20.91
C LEU A 297 0.09 9.70 21.99
N ASN A 298 -0.79 10.68 21.81
CA ASN A 298 -1.07 11.68 22.82
C ASN A 298 -2.57 11.72 23.09
N CYS A 299 -2.96 11.39 24.32
CA CYS A 299 -4.36 11.26 24.73
C CYS A 299 -4.73 12.31 25.78
N SER A 300 -5.91 12.90 25.62
CA SER A 300 -6.57 13.75 26.61
C SER A 300 -7.74 13.00 27.22
N HIS A 301 -7.71 12.78 28.53
CA HIS A 301 -8.69 12.01 29.29
C HIS A 301 -9.56 12.93 30.15
N LEU A 302 -10.87 13.01 29.85
CA LEU A 302 -11.79 13.91 30.54
C LEU A 302 -12.37 13.32 31.84
N HIS A 303 -12.69 12.02 31.82
CA HIS A 303 -13.41 11.33 32.89
C HIS A 303 -12.65 10.09 33.39
N GLY A 304 -11.33 10.06 33.21
CA GLY A 304 -10.44 8.93 33.51
C GLY A 304 -9.80 8.30 32.27
N ASP A 305 -8.79 7.47 32.48
CA ASP A 305 -7.97 6.91 31.39
C ASP A 305 -8.81 6.06 30.44
N PHE A 306 -8.80 6.43 29.16
CA PHE A 306 -9.51 5.76 28.06
C PHE A 306 -11.03 5.61 28.29
N THR A 307 -11.67 6.55 28.99
CA THR A 307 -13.13 6.59 29.17
C THR A 307 -13.85 7.51 28.18
N PHE A 308 -15.18 7.46 28.15
CA PHE A 308 -16.04 8.26 27.27
C PHE A 308 -15.60 9.73 27.18
N GLY A 309 -15.48 10.24 25.95
CA GLY A 309 -14.96 11.58 25.67
C GLY A 309 -13.43 11.71 25.71
N SER A 310 -12.70 10.62 25.95
CA SER A 310 -11.24 10.62 25.73
C SER A 310 -10.93 10.78 24.25
N THR A 311 -10.00 11.66 23.92
CA THR A 311 -9.52 11.89 22.54
C THR A 311 -8.03 11.58 22.47
N CYS A 312 -7.65 10.73 21.53
CA CYS A 312 -6.26 10.35 21.29
C CYS A 312 -5.83 10.79 19.89
N THR A 313 -4.74 11.53 19.81
CA THR A 313 -4.13 12.03 18.58
C THR A 313 -2.88 11.24 18.26
N PHE A 314 -2.69 10.96 16.97
CA PHE A 314 -1.60 10.14 16.46
C PHE A 314 -0.65 11.02 15.65
N SER A 315 0.64 10.82 15.84
CA SER A 315 1.68 11.46 15.03
C SER A 315 2.78 10.47 14.72
N CYS A 316 3.42 10.62 13.57
CA CYS A 316 4.48 9.72 13.14
C CYS A 316 5.86 10.39 13.27
N GLN A 317 6.90 9.57 13.45
CA GLN A 317 8.28 10.02 13.40
C GLN A 317 8.63 10.56 12.00
N THR A 318 9.67 11.38 11.91
CA THR A 318 10.11 11.98 10.64
C THR A 318 10.33 10.92 9.56
N GLY A 319 9.73 11.14 8.39
CA GLY A 319 9.79 10.22 7.25
C GLY A 319 8.70 9.14 7.25
N PHE A 320 7.76 9.21 8.18
CA PHE A 320 6.55 8.40 8.22
C PHE A 320 5.31 9.30 8.28
N VAL A 321 4.20 8.86 7.71
CA VAL A 321 2.91 9.56 7.67
C VAL A 321 1.82 8.67 8.25
N VAL A 322 0.83 9.29 8.91
CA VAL A 322 -0.33 8.59 9.47
C VAL A 322 -1.22 8.13 8.32
N GLU A 323 -1.47 6.83 8.22
CA GLU A 323 -2.56 6.28 7.42
C GLU A 323 -3.74 5.97 8.34
N GLY A 324 -4.93 6.47 7.99
CA GLY A 324 -6.13 6.39 8.81
C GLY A 324 -6.46 7.70 9.53
N PRO A 325 -7.32 7.66 10.55
CA PRO A 325 -7.77 8.88 11.25
C PRO A 325 -6.65 9.49 12.12
N GLU A 326 -6.43 10.80 11.99
CA GLU A 326 -5.42 11.55 12.78
C GLU A 326 -5.74 11.59 14.29
N SER A 327 -7.01 11.41 14.64
CA SER A 327 -7.48 11.35 16.02
C SER A 327 -8.67 10.41 16.17
N ARG A 328 -8.75 9.75 17.33
CA ARG A 328 -9.88 8.89 17.70
C ARG A 328 -10.49 9.34 19.01
N GLU A 329 -11.79 9.14 19.15
CA GLU A 329 -12.58 9.51 20.32
C GLU A 329 -13.33 8.31 20.90
N CYS A 330 -13.33 8.17 22.22
CA CYS A 330 -14.05 7.10 22.93
C CYS A 330 -15.55 7.44 23.01
N THR A 331 -16.39 6.63 22.38
CA THR A 331 -17.83 6.86 22.26
C THR A 331 -18.63 6.27 23.42
N ALA A 332 -19.90 6.68 23.53
CA ALA A 332 -20.83 6.15 24.54
C ALA A 332 -21.17 4.65 24.33
N ALA A 333 -20.75 4.04 23.22
CA ALA A 333 -20.87 2.61 22.98
C ALA A 333 -19.68 1.80 23.56
N GLY A 334 -18.67 2.47 24.11
CA GLY A 334 -17.43 1.83 24.59
C GLY A 334 -16.47 1.43 23.46
N THR A 335 -16.60 2.05 22.29
CA THR A 335 -15.71 1.85 21.14
C THR A 335 -15.08 3.16 20.69
N TRP A 336 -13.90 3.07 20.08
CA TRP A 336 -13.23 4.21 19.45
C TRP A 336 -13.81 4.51 18.07
N THR A 337 -13.83 5.79 17.69
CA THR A 337 -14.19 6.22 16.34
C THR A 337 -13.14 5.81 15.31
N GLY A 338 -13.56 5.43 14.11
CA GLY A 338 -12.67 5.05 13.00
C GLY A 338 -11.85 3.77 13.24
N ASP A 339 -11.04 3.41 12.25
CA ASP A 339 -10.13 2.26 12.33
C ASP A 339 -8.81 2.61 13.04
N ASP A 340 -8.02 1.60 13.38
CA ASP A 340 -6.72 1.76 14.04
C ASP A 340 -5.70 2.37 13.04
N PRO A 341 -5.15 3.58 13.29
CA PRO A 341 -4.17 4.19 12.39
C PRO A 341 -2.79 3.60 12.57
N HIS A 342 -2.03 3.54 11.47
CA HIS A 342 -0.63 3.10 11.47
C HIS A 342 0.27 4.10 10.74
N CYS A 343 1.57 4.06 11.04
CA CYS A 343 2.56 4.93 10.41
C CYS A 343 3.20 4.20 9.23
N GLU A 344 3.04 4.74 8.02
CA GLU A 344 3.69 4.24 6.82
C GLU A 344 4.86 5.13 6.41
N ALA A 345 5.94 4.52 5.91
CA ALA A 345 7.09 5.27 5.43
C ALA A 345 6.71 6.07 4.17
N VAL A 346 7.16 7.33 4.12
CA VAL A 346 6.91 8.20 2.96
C VAL A 346 7.55 7.60 1.72
N SER A 347 6.78 7.39 0.66
CA SER A 347 7.25 6.83 -0.61
C SER A 347 7.74 7.92 -1.57
N CYS A 348 8.84 7.64 -2.26
CA CYS A 348 9.33 8.45 -3.36
C CYS A 348 8.88 7.88 -4.71
N ALA A 349 8.98 8.71 -5.76
CA ALA A 349 8.69 8.28 -7.12
C ALA A 349 9.52 7.04 -7.51
N TRP A 350 8.92 6.13 -8.27
CA TRP A 350 9.60 4.91 -8.73
C TRP A 350 10.80 5.28 -9.62
N LEU A 351 11.98 4.75 -9.31
CA LEU A 351 13.17 4.87 -10.15
C LEU A 351 13.36 3.67 -11.08
N SER A 352 13.62 3.94 -12.36
CA SER A 352 13.96 2.94 -13.37
C SER A 352 15.46 3.00 -13.69
N PRO A 353 16.08 1.88 -14.11
CA PRO A 353 17.45 1.92 -14.60
C PRO A 353 17.55 2.83 -15.85
N PRO A 354 18.54 3.73 -15.93
CA PRO A 354 18.76 4.54 -17.12
C PRO A 354 19.17 3.66 -18.30
N ASP A 355 18.93 4.15 -19.53
CA ASP A 355 19.34 3.44 -20.75
C ASP A 355 20.85 3.14 -20.71
N TRP A 356 21.23 1.91 -21.06
CA TRP A 356 22.60 1.40 -20.95
C TRP A 356 23.20 1.43 -19.52
N GLY A 357 22.37 1.60 -18.50
CA GLY A 357 22.73 1.55 -17.09
C GLY A 357 22.15 0.36 -16.33
N GLN A 358 22.50 0.30 -15.06
CA GLN A 358 22.00 -0.64 -14.06
C GLN A 358 21.62 0.15 -12.79
N LEU A 359 20.57 -0.32 -12.13
CA LEU A 359 20.05 0.25 -10.89
C LEU A 359 20.11 -0.82 -9.81
N SER A 360 20.70 -0.50 -8.67
CA SER A 360 20.67 -1.33 -7.47
C SER A 360 20.17 -0.50 -6.30
N CYS A 361 19.14 -0.99 -5.60
CA CYS A 361 18.53 -0.25 -4.50
C CYS A 361 18.50 -1.09 -3.22
N SER A 362 18.79 -0.44 -2.10
CA SER A 362 18.57 -0.95 -0.74
C SER A 362 17.30 -0.38 -0.16
N HIS A 363 16.38 -1.25 0.24
CA HIS A 363 15.08 -0.91 0.81
C HIS A 363 15.02 -1.31 2.29
N SER A 364 14.97 -0.33 3.19
CA SER A 364 14.92 -0.56 4.64
C SER A 364 13.49 -0.50 5.21
N HIS A 365 12.64 0.36 4.64
CA HIS A 365 11.29 0.64 5.15
C HIS A 365 10.19 0.44 4.10
N GLY A 366 10.47 -0.33 3.04
CA GLY A 366 9.56 -0.55 1.90
C GLY A 366 10.20 -0.19 0.56
N PHE A 367 9.54 -0.54 -0.54
CA PHE A 367 10.01 -0.25 -1.89
C PHE A 367 10.02 1.25 -2.13
N PHE A 368 11.20 1.79 -2.50
CA PHE A 368 11.41 3.22 -2.77
C PHE A 368 10.87 4.16 -1.67
N ALA A 369 10.87 3.69 -0.42
CA ALA A 369 10.39 4.44 0.74
C ALA A 369 11.52 5.24 1.42
N PHE A 370 11.18 6.06 2.41
CA PHE A 370 12.13 6.87 3.17
C PHE A 370 13.41 6.09 3.56
N ARG A 371 14.58 6.71 3.30
CA ARG A 371 15.94 6.13 3.43
C ARG A 371 16.29 5.02 2.45
N ALA A 372 15.41 4.69 1.50
CA ALA A 372 15.81 3.85 0.37
C ALA A 372 16.93 4.55 -0.38
N THR A 373 17.99 3.80 -0.67
CA THR A 373 19.20 4.29 -1.31
C THR A 373 19.39 3.52 -2.59
N CYS A 374 19.49 4.23 -3.70
CA CYS A 374 19.62 3.65 -5.04
C CYS A 374 20.92 4.12 -5.66
N THR A 375 21.74 3.18 -6.11
CA THR A 375 23.02 3.41 -6.79
C THR A 375 22.91 3.06 -8.26
N PHE A 376 23.53 3.89 -9.09
CA PHE A 376 23.48 3.80 -10.55
C PHE A 376 24.86 3.49 -11.11
N ALA A 377 24.93 2.57 -12.06
CA ALA A 377 26.16 2.22 -12.74
C ALA A 377 25.92 2.05 -14.24
N CYS A 378 26.80 2.62 -15.07
CA CYS A 378 26.71 2.45 -16.52
C CYS A 378 27.38 1.13 -16.95
N ARG A 379 26.86 0.54 -18.04
CA ARG A 379 27.50 -0.61 -18.68
C ARG A 379 28.81 -0.17 -19.35
N THR A 380 29.68 -1.15 -19.61
CA THR A 380 30.96 -0.92 -20.30
C THR A 380 30.76 -0.12 -21.59
N GLY A 381 31.59 0.92 -21.78
CA GLY A 381 31.52 1.81 -22.95
C GLY A 381 30.66 3.06 -22.75
N PHE A 382 30.04 3.21 -21.57
CA PHE A 382 29.25 4.38 -21.20
C PHE A 382 29.73 4.97 -19.87
N VAL A 383 29.61 6.29 -19.72
CA VAL A 383 29.99 7.04 -18.52
C VAL A 383 28.75 7.63 -17.85
N LEU A 384 28.69 7.57 -16.52
CA LEU A 384 27.58 8.11 -15.74
C LEU A 384 27.68 9.65 -15.68
N LYS A 385 26.58 10.32 -15.97
CA LYS A 385 26.34 11.73 -15.72
C LYS A 385 25.22 11.86 -14.69
N GLY A 386 25.29 12.89 -13.83
CA GLY A 386 24.37 13.05 -12.71
C GLY A 386 24.86 12.37 -11.44
N SER A 387 23.95 12.03 -10.53
CA SER A 387 24.30 11.50 -9.20
C SER A 387 24.53 9.98 -9.22
N GLU A 388 25.67 9.52 -8.69
CA GLU A 388 25.98 8.09 -8.55
C GLU A 388 25.02 7.36 -7.60
N SER A 389 24.54 8.05 -6.57
CA SER A 389 23.57 7.53 -5.62
C SER A 389 22.51 8.57 -5.29
N ARG A 390 21.29 8.09 -5.04
CA ARG A 390 20.15 8.90 -4.62
C ARG A 390 19.48 8.26 -3.41
N GLU A 391 19.00 9.10 -2.50
CA GLU A 391 18.31 8.69 -1.28
C GLU A 391 16.90 9.28 -1.23
N CYS A 392 15.91 8.48 -0.84
CA CYS A 392 14.54 8.93 -0.65
C CYS A 392 14.40 9.71 0.66
N THR A 393 14.01 10.98 0.56
CA THR A 393 13.90 11.91 1.69
C THR A 393 12.57 11.81 2.42
N ALA A 394 12.48 12.41 3.60
CA ALA A 394 11.27 12.43 4.43
C ALA A 394 10.08 13.20 3.80
N ILE A 395 10.32 13.94 2.72
CA ILE A 395 9.30 14.70 1.98
C ILE A 395 8.87 14.01 0.67
N GLY A 396 9.33 12.77 0.43
CA GLY A 396 8.93 12.00 -0.76
C GLY A 396 9.67 12.37 -2.05
N THR A 397 10.85 12.98 -1.95
CA THR A 397 11.70 13.32 -3.11
C THR A 397 13.05 12.63 -3.03
N TRP A 398 13.65 12.34 -4.20
CA TRP A 398 15.00 11.81 -4.28
C TRP A 398 16.05 12.92 -4.19
N THR A 399 17.14 12.67 -3.49
CA THR A 399 18.30 13.56 -3.48
C THR A 399 19.03 13.56 -4.83
N GLY A 400 19.77 14.65 -5.11
CA GLY A 400 20.66 14.76 -6.26
C GLY A 400 19.97 14.84 -7.63
N ASP A 401 20.79 15.03 -8.66
CA ASP A 401 20.38 15.12 -10.06
C ASP A 401 20.11 13.74 -10.68
N ASP A 402 19.20 13.71 -11.66
CA ASP A 402 18.81 12.50 -12.40
C ASP A 402 20.00 11.91 -13.18
N PRO A 403 20.35 10.62 -12.97
CA PRO A 403 21.49 10.00 -13.60
C PRO A 403 21.17 9.45 -14.99
N HIS A 404 22.06 9.68 -15.96
CA HIS A 404 21.99 9.11 -17.30
C HIS A 404 23.36 8.64 -17.79
N CYS A 405 23.38 7.66 -18.70
CA CYS A 405 24.60 7.09 -19.26
C CYS A 405 24.87 7.65 -20.66
N GLU A 406 26.05 8.24 -20.86
CA GLU A 406 26.50 8.75 -22.16
C GLU A 406 27.58 7.84 -22.74
N ALA A 407 27.53 7.55 -24.04
CA ALA A 407 28.55 6.73 -24.69
C ALA A 407 29.91 7.45 -24.68
N ILE A 408 30.98 6.70 -24.41
CA ILE A 408 32.34 7.26 -24.38
C ILE A 408 32.75 7.70 -25.79
N THR A 409 33.26 8.92 -25.91
CA THR A 409 33.68 9.51 -27.19
C THR A 409 35.13 9.13 -27.53
N CYS A 410 35.38 8.80 -28.79
CA CYS A 410 36.72 8.65 -29.35
C CYS A 410 37.12 9.91 -30.14
N PRO A 411 38.42 10.14 -30.39
CA PRO A 411 38.88 11.21 -31.28
C PRO A 411 38.22 11.12 -32.66
N VAL A 412 37.79 12.25 -33.22
CA VAL A 412 37.17 12.28 -34.55
C VAL A 412 38.17 11.81 -35.62
N LEU A 413 37.75 10.88 -36.47
CA LEU A 413 38.56 10.39 -37.59
C LEU A 413 38.26 11.16 -38.87
N SER A 414 39.29 11.34 -39.69
CA SER A 414 39.20 11.92 -41.03
C SER A 414 39.67 10.92 -42.08
N ALA A 415 39.18 11.05 -43.31
CA ALA A 415 39.64 10.22 -44.42
C ALA A 415 41.15 10.43 -44.67
N PRO A 416 41.93 9.35 -44.94
CA PRO A 416 43.32 9.47 -45.33
C PRO A 416 43.44 10.18 -46.70
N ASP A 417 44.59 10.79 -46.97
CA ASP A 417 44.81 11.43 -48.28
C ASP A 417 44.64 10.40 -49.41
N LYS A 418 43.95 10.80 -50.49
CA LYS A 418 43.49 9.92 -51.58
C LYS A 418 42.67 8.69 -51.14
N GLY A 419 42.05 8.76 -49.96
CA GLY A 419 41.13 7.74 -49.46
C GLY A 419 39.72 8.27 -49.19
N GLN A 420 38.85 7.36 -48.77
CA GLN A 420 37.49 7.61 -48.31
C GLN A 420 37.29 6.97 -46.94
N LEU A 421 36.41 7.57 -46.16
CA LEU A 421 36.03 7.13 -44.81
C LEU A 421 34.52 6.93 -44.79
N ASN A 422 34.07 5.75 -44.36
CA ASN A 422 32.67 5.48 -44.12
C ASN A 422 32.50 4.95 -42.69
N CYS A 423 31.71 5.63 -41.87
CA CYS A 423 31.53 5.27 -40.47
C CYS A 423 30.09 4.90 -40.16
N SER A 424 29.91 3.86 -39.35
CA SER A 424 28.65 3.53 -38.69
C SER A 424 28.72 3.96 -37.23
N HIS A 425 27.78 4.81 -36.82
CA HIS A 425 27.70 5.40 -35.49
C HIS A 425 26.48 4.84 -34.75
N LEU A 426 26.69 3.87 -33.86
CA LEU A 426 25.59 3.18 -33.18
C LEU A 426 24.98 4.00 -32.03
N HIS A 427 25.80 4.77 -31.32
CA HIS A 427 25.43 5.49 -30.09
C HIS A 427 25.74 7.00 -30.14
N GLY A 428 26.03 7.53 -31.33
CA GLY A 428 26.47 8.91 -31.56
C GLY A 428 27.75 8.99 -32.38
N ASP A 429 28.05 10.18 -32.90
CA ASP A 429 29.20 10.40 -33.79
C ASP A 429 30.52 10.11 -33.07
N PHE A 430 31.27 9.15 -33.60
CA PHE A 430 32.57 8.70 -33.08
C PHE A 430 32.54 8.25 -31.60
N THR A 431 31.42 7.70 -31.13
CA THR A 431 31.29 7.11 -29.79
C THR A 431 31.59 5.61 -29.76
N PHE A 432 31.67 5.02 -28.55
CA PHE A 432 31.86 3.59 -28.32
C PHE A 432 31.02 2.71 -29.26
N GLY A 433 31.65 1.71 -29.87
CA GLY A 433 31.05 0.83 -30.87
C GLY A 433 30.94 1.42 -32.28
N SER A 434 31.34 2.68 -32.50
CA SER A 434 31.46 3.23 -33.85
C SER A 434 32.51 2.45 -34.63
N THR A 435 32.16 2.05 -35.85
CA THR A 435 33.07 1.33 -36.76
C THR A 435 33.27 2.14 -38.03
N CYS A 436 34.51 2.47 -38.34
CA CYS A 436 34.90 3.26 -39.50
C CYS A 436 35.71 2.39 -40.47
N THR A 437 35.25 2.27 -41.71
CA THR A 437 35.94 1.56 -42.78
C THR A 437 36.62 2.53 -43.73
N PHE A 438 37.80 2.13 -44.21
CA PHE A 438 38.66 2.94 -45.05
C PHE A 438 38.80 2.28 -46.41
N SER A 439 38.76 3.09 -47.47
CA SER A 439 39.02 2.64 -48.83
C SER A 439 39.88 3.66 -49.57
N CYS A 440 40.67 3.21 -50.54
CA CYS A 440 41.51 4.08 -51.36
C CYS A 440 40.87 4.38 -52.70
N GLN A 441 41.16 5.56 -53.24
CA GLN A 441 40.77 5.91 -54.61
C GLN A 441 41.51 5.01 -55.61
N MET A 442 40.96 4.89 -56.82
CA MET A 442 41.54 4.08 -57.89
C MET A 442 43.02 4.47 -58.13
N GLY A 443 43.90 3.45 -58.22
CA GLY A 443 45.33 3.66 -58.38
C GLY A 443 46.14 3.75 -57.08
N PHE A 444 45.47 3.67 -55.92
CA PHE A 444 46.08 3.63 -54.60
C PHE A 444 45.64 2.36 -53.84
N VAL A 445 46.55 1.79 -53.05
CA VAL A 445 46.31 0.62 -52.19
C VAL A 445 46.34 1.04 -50.72
N LEU A 446 45.48 0.44 -49.89
CA LEU A 446 45.40 0.72 -48.46
C LEU A 446 46.54 0.01 -47.72
N GLU A 447 47.30 0.77 -46.94
CA GLU A 447 48.34 0.27 -46.05
C GLU A 447 47.91 0.52 -44.60
N GLY A 448 47.61 -0.55 -43.87
CA GLY A 448 47.05 -0.51 -42.51
C GLY A 448 45.73 -1.27 -42.40
N PRO A 449 45.01 -1.13 -41.28
CA PRO A 449 43.74 -1.83 -41.06
C PRO A 449 42.61 -1.27 -41.94
N GLU A 450 41.81 -2.16 -42.55
CA GLU A 450 40.64 -1.79 -43.37
C GLU A 450 39.51 -1.14 -42.56
N SER A 451 39.44 -1.42 -41.26
CA SER A 451 38.46 -0.86 -40.35
C SER A 451 39.05 -0.57 -38.98
N ARG A 452 38.50 0.44 -38.31
CA ARG A 452 38.82 0.80 -36.92
C ARG A 452 37.53 0.92 -36.11
N GLU A 453 37.58 0.50 -34.86
CA GLU A 453 36.45 0.51 -33.93
C GLU A 453 36.76 1.34 -32.68
N CYS A 454 35.79 2.13 -32.22
CA CYS A 454 35.91 2.94 -31.00
C CYS A 454 35.67 2.06 -29.75
N THR A 455 36.70 1.92 -28.92
CA THR A 455 36.68 1.04 -27.74
C THR A 455 36.16 1.74 -26.48
N ALA A 456 35.86 0.96 -25.44
CA ALA A 456 35.38 1.47 -24.15
C ALA A 456 36.43 2.31 -23.39
N ALA A 457 37.69 2.32 -23.86
CA ALA A 457 38.74 3.19 -23.34
C ALA A 457 38.73 4.60 -23.97
N GLY A 458 37.85 4.86 -24.95
CA GLY A 458 37.85 6.12 -25.71
C GLY A 458 38.94 6.20 -26.77
N THR A 459 39.48 5.06 -27.20
CA THR A 459 40.52 4.97 -28.24
C THR A 459 40.09 4.07 -29.39
N TRP A 460 40.57 4.37 -30.60
CA TRP A 460 40.37 3.54 -31.79
C TRP A 460 41.30 2.32 -31.81
N THR A 461 40.81 1.19 -32.33
CA THR A 461 41.64 0.01 -32.59
C THR A 461 42.62 0.25 -33.74
N GLY A 462 43.80 -0.37 -33.67
CA GLY A 462 44.84 -0.31 -34.70
C GLY A 462 45.43 1.09 -34.94
N ASP A 463 46.40 1.18 -35.86
CA ASP A 463 46.99 2.44 -36.31
C ASP A 463 46.17 3.07 -37.45
N ALA A 464 46.39 4.36 -37.72
CA ALA A 464 45.71 5.04 -38.83
C ALA A 464 46.21 4.49 -40.19
N PRO A 465 45.32 4.03 -41.09
CA PRO A 465 45.74 3.54 -42.39
C PRO A 465 46.05 4.70 -43.36
N HIS A 466 46.88 4.43 -44.35
CA HIS A 466 47.28 5.39 -45.38
C HIS A 466 47.12 4.78 -46.79
N CYS A 467 46.79 5.61 -47.78
CA CYS A 467 46.68 5.18 -49.18
C CYS A 467 47.99 5.45 -49.92
N LYS A 468 48.61 4.39 -50.46
CA LYS A 468 49.87 4.47 -51.20
C LYS A 468 49.64 4.21 -52.68
N ALA A 469 50.26 5.00 -53.55
CA ALA A 469 50.12 4.81 -55.00
C ALA A 469 50.66 3.45 -55.43
N ILE A 470 49.93 2.76 -56.31
CA ILE A 470 50.33 1.44 -56.83
C ILE A 470 51.60 1.59 -57.68
N THR A 471 52.60 0.74 -57.42
CA THR A 471 53.89 0.76 -58.12
C THR A 471 53.86 -0.11 -59.37
N CYS A 472 54.35 0.40 -60.51
CA CYS A 472 54.63 -0.40 -61.70
C CYS A 472 56.10 -0.86 -61.72
N PRO A 473 56.43 -1.91 -62.51
CA PRO A 473 57.82 -2.32 -62.73
C PRO A 473 58.68 -1.15 -63.22
N VAL A 474 59.92 -1.05 -62.73
CA VAL A 474 60.84 0.01 -63.15
C VAL A 474 61.20 -0.16 -64.63
N LEU A 475 61.01 0.89 -65.43
CA LEU A 475 61.39 0.88 -66.84
C LEU A 475 62.87 1.24 -67.02
N SER A 476 63.55 0.49 -67.87
CA SER A 476 64.94 0.77 -68.27
C SER A 476 65.01 1.50 -69.61
N THR A 477 66.06 2.29 -69.81
CA THR A 477 66.33 2.99 -71.07
C THR A 477 66.58 1.99 -72.21
N PRO A 478 65.87 2.10 -73.35
CA PRO A 478 66.17 1.29 -74.54
C PRO A 478 67.58 1.54 -75.06
N HIS A 479 68.18 0.53 -75.68
CA HIS A 479 69.51 0.67 -76.29
C HIS A 479 69.45 1.70 -77.45
N TRP A 480 70.40 2.66 -77.47
CA TRP A 480 70.37 3.87 -78.33
C TRP A 480 69.17 4.81 -78.14
N GLY A 481 68.43 4.65 -77.04
CA GLY A 481 67.32 5.51 -76.64
C GLY A 481 67.61 6.37 -75.41
N GLN A 482 66.68 7.27 -75.12
CA GLN A 482 66.58 8.07 -73.92
C GLN A 482 65.18 7.88 -73.34
N LEU A 483 65.12 7.73 -72.01
CA LEU A 483 63.90 7.61 -71.23
C LEU A 483 63.71 8.89 -70.43
N ASN A 484 62.57 9.55 -70.59
CA ASN A 484 62.18 10.68 -69.75
C ASN A 484 60.84 10.36 -69.09
N CYS A 485 60.81 10.33 -67.76
CA CYS A 485 59.63 9.97 -67.00
C CYS A 485 59.16 11.13 -66.13
N SER A 486 57.86 11.36 -66.12
CA SER A 486 57.17 12.25 -65.18
C SER A 486 56.44 11.41 -64.14
N HIS A 487 56.86 11.54 -62.88
CA HIS A 487 56.32 10.78 -61.75
C HIS A 487 55.38 11.66 -60.91
N LEU A 488 54.07 11.38 -60.95
CA LEU A 488 53.07 12.23 -60.28
C LEU A 488 52.95 11.94 -58.77
N HIS A 489 53.09 10.67 -58.37
CA HIS A 489 52.84 10.20 -57.00
C HIS A 489 54.02 9.41 -56.40
N GLY A 490 55.19 9.46 -57.04
CA GLY A 490 56.39 8.71 -56.69
C GLY A 490 56.99 7.99 -57.90
N ASP A 491 58.23 7.53 -57.78
CA ASP A 491 58.96 6.90 -58.88
C ASP A 491 58.26 5.64 -59.37
N PHE A 492 57.92 5.62 -60.66
CA PHE A 492 57.23 4.53 -61.36
C PHE A 492 55.89 4.11 -60.71
N THR A 493 55.16 5.03 -60.06
CA THR A 493 53.81 4.77 -59.50
C THR A 493 52.68 5.12 -60.45
N PHE A 494 51.44 4.75 -60.12
CA PHE A 494 50.21 5.07 -60.85
C PHE A 494 50.18 6.53 -61.33
N GLY A 495 49.86 6.72 -62.62
CA GLY A 495 49.88 8.03 -63.30
C GLY A 495 51.28 8.50 -63.70
N SER A 496 52.33 7.70 -63.50
CA SER A 496 53.64 7.97 -64.11
C SER A 496 53.56 7.79 -65.63
N THR A 497 54.09 8.75 -66.37
CA THR A 497 54.19 8.69 -67.83
C THR A 497 55.65 8.75 -68.24
N CYS A 498 56.08 7.79 -69.05
CA CYS A 498 57.45 7.71 -69.56
C CYS A 498 57.43 7.82 -71.08
N THR A 499 58.11 8.83 -71.61
CA THR A 499 58.27 9.07 -73.05
C THR A 499 59.64 8.58 -73.52
N PHE A 500 59.65 7.92 -74.67
CA PHE A 500 60.85 7.34 -75.27
C PHE A 500 61.29 8.20 -76.46
N SER A 501 62.59 8.44 -76.58
CA SER A 501 63.16 9.13 -77.72
C SER A 501 64.45 8.44 -78.14
N CYS A 502 64.74 8.37 -79.43
CA CYS A 502 65.95 7.73 -79.94
C CYS A 502 67.04 8.76 -80.24
N GLN A 503 68.30 8.34 -80.13
CA GLN A 503 69.43 9.16 -80.56
C GLN A 503 69.38 9.42 -82.06
N THR A 504 70.02 10.50 -82.52
CA THR A 504 70.02 10.93 -83.92
C THR A 504 70.40 9.79 -84.87
N GLY A 505 69.57 9.53 -85.88
CA GLY A 505 69.74 8.46 -86.85
C GLY A 505 69.09 7.12 -86.47
N PHE A 506 68.32 7.10 -85.38
CA PHE A 506 67.46 5.99 -84.96
C PHE A 506 66.01 6.50 -84.74
N VAL A 507 65.01 5.65 -84.98
CA VAL A 507 63.58 5.95 -84.80
C VAL A 507 62.96 4.96 -83.80
N VAL A 508 61.98 5.43 -83.02
CA VAL A 508 61.25 4.59 -82.05
C VAL A 508 60.33 3.65 -82.81
N GLU A 509 60.46 2.35 -82.56
CA GLU A 509 59.49 1.35 -82.97
C GLU A 509 58.70 0.89 -81.74
N GLY A 510 57.37 0.97 -81.79
CA GLY A 510 56.48 0.76 -80.66
C GLY A 510 55.84 2.08 -80.16
N PRO A 511 55.21 2.06 -78.97
CA PRO A 511 54.53 3.25 -78.43
C PRO A 511 55.54 4.33 -77.98
N GLU A 512 55.32 5.57 -78.41
CA GLU A 512 56.17 6.73 -78.08
C GLU A 512 56.15 7.09 -76.58
N SER A 513 55.10 6.68 -75.86
CA SER A 513 54.95 6.89 -74.43
C SER A 513 54.20 5.74 -73.76
N ARG A 514 54.56 5.43 -72.52
CA ARG A 514 53.88 4.44 -71.66
C ARG A 514 53.41 5.08 -70.36
N GLU A 515 52.29 4.62 -69.84
CA GLU A 515 51.66 5.10 -68.61
C GLU A 515 51.46 3.96 -67.60
N CYS A 516 51.76 4.22 -66.34
CA CYS A 516 51.55 3.27 -65.25
C CYS A 516 50.07 3.26 -64.82
N THR A 517 49.40 2.13 -65.03
CA THR A 517 47.96 1.97 -64.80
C THR A 517 47.63 1.54 -63.37
N ALA A 518 46.36 1.63 -62.99
CA ALA A 518 45.87 1.20 -61.66
C ALA A 518 45.97 -0.32 -61.44
N ALA A 519 46.28 -1.10 -62.48
CA ALA A 519 46.56 -2.53 -62.37
C ALA A 519 48.02 -2.83 -61.98
N GLY A 520 48.88 -1.79 -61.85
CA GLY A 520 50.30 -1.97 -61.59
C GLY A 520 51.11 -2.40 -62.82
N THR A 521 50.57 -2.16 -64.02
CA THR A 521 51.23 -2.48 -65.30
C THR A 521 51.33 -1.24 -66.20
N TRP A 522 52.34 -1.23 -67.07
CA TRP A 522 52.52 -0.19 -68.09
C TRP A 522 51.62 -0.44 -69.30
N THR A 523 51.13 0.63 -69.93
CA THR A 523 50.41 0.54 -71.22
C THR A 523 51.35 0.16 -72.38
N GLY A 524 50.85 -0.63 -73.33
CA GLY A 524 51.59 -1.03 -74.54
C GLY A 524 52.80 -1.94 -74.29
N ASP A 525 53.44 -2.38 -75.37
CA ASP A 525 54.65 -3.19 -75.36
C ASP A 525 55.93 -2.33 -75.20
N ASP A 526 57.06 -2.96 -74.91
CA ASP A 526 58.35 -2.27 -74.72
C ASP A 526 58.89 -1.73 -76.06
N PRO A 527 59.12 -0.40 -76.20
CA PRO A 527 59.63 0.17 -77.44
C PRO A 527 61.16 0.01 -77.57
N HIS A 528 61.65 -0.13 -78.80
CA HIS A 528 63.08 -0.17 -79.12
C HIS A 528 63.44 0.84 -80.22
N CYS A 529 64.73 1.17 -80.32
CA CYS A 529 65.25 2.12 -81.31
C CYS A 529 65.86 1.37 -82.50
N GLU A 530 65.32 1.59 -83.69
CA GLU A 530 65.85 1.02 -84.94
C GLU A 530 66.62 2.07 -85.74
N ALA A 531 67.72 1.67 -86.38
CA ALA A 531 68.54 2.58 -87.18
C ALA A 531 67.81 2.98 -88.47
N VAL A 532 67.86 4.27 -88.82
CA VAL A 532 67.29 4.78 -90.07
C VAL A 532 68.04 4.19 -91.26
N SER A 533 67.31 3.55 -92.18
CA SER A 533 67.87 2.93 -93.39
C SER A 533 67.93 3.91 -94.56
N CYS A 534 69.02 3.87 -95.32
CA CYS A 534 69.17 4.62 -96.57
C CYS A 534 68.83 3.74 -97.78
N ALA A 535 68.44 4.39 -98.88
CA ALA A 535 68.15 3.71 -100.15
C ALA A 535 69.30 2.77 -100.58
N TRP A 536 68.98 1.59 -101.07
CA TRP A 536 69.98 0.60 -101.46
C TRP A 536 70.95 1.15 -102.54
N LEU A 537 72.26 0.95 -102.34
CA LEU A 537 73.29 1.33 -103.33
C LEU A 537 73.80 0.08 -104.06
N SER A 538 73.88 0.18 -105.38
CA SER A 538 74.48 -0.82 -106.26
C SER A 538 75.86 -0.36 -106.78
N PRO A 539 76.77 -1.30 -107.12
CA PRO A 539 78.06 -0.95 -107.71
C PRO A 539 77.92 -0.26 -109.07
N PRO A 540 78.72 0.77 -109.39
CA PRO A 540 78.73 1.42 -110.70
C PRO A 540 79.17 0.45 -111.81
N ASP A 541 78.67 0.65 -113.03
CA ASP A 541 79.11 -0.13 -114.19
C ASP A 541 80.64 -0.02 -114.37
N TRP A 542 81.30 -1.17 -114.51
CA TRP A 542 82.76 -1.32 -114.52
C TRP A 542 83.49 -0.83 -113.26
N GLY A 543 82.77 -0.69 -112.14
CA GLY A 543 83.29 -0.46 -110.79
C GLY A 543 83.02 -1.60 -109.81
N GLN A 544 83.42 -1.40 -108.55
CA GLN A 544 83.17 -2.25 -107.40
C GLN A 544 82.72 -1.39 -106.22
N LEU A 545 81.84 -1.94 -105.38
CA LEU A 545 81.27 -1.31 -104.18
C LEU A 545 81.68 -2.11 -102.94
N SER A 546 82.12 -1.44 -101.89
CA SER A 546 82.34 -2.03 -100.56
C SER A 546 81.75 -1.14 -99.48
N CYS A 547 80.85 -1.69 -98.66
CA CYS A 547 80.13 -0.95 -97.64
C CYS A 547 80.38 -1.50 -96.24
N SER A 548 80.42 -0.62 -95.25
CA SER A 548 80.34 -0.98 -93.83
C SER A 548 78.88 -1.10 -93.37
N HIS A 549 78.58 -2.14 -92.59
CA HIS A 549 77.23 -2.43 -92.07
C HIS A 549 77.27 -2.68 -90.56
N SER A 550 77.50 -1.62 -89.77
CA SER A 550 77.63 -1.72 -88.31
C SER A 550 76.30 -1.68 -87.56
N HIS A 551 75.25 -1.08 -88.15
CA HIS A 551 73.93 -0.90 -87.52
C HIS A 551 72.79 -1.42 -88.40
N GLY A 552 73.08 -2.37 -89.29
CA GLY A 552 72.17 -2.90 -90.31
C GLY A 552 72.64 -2.63 -91.74
N PHE A 553 72.00 -3.29 -92.71
CA PHE A 553 72.32 -3.12 -94.13
C PHE A 553 71.95 -1.71 -94.60
N PHE A 554 72.93 -0.98 -95.15
CA PHE A 554 72.74 0.38 -95.66
C PHE A 554 72.06 1.34 -94.64
N ALA A 555 72.30 1.12 -93.34
CA ALA A 555 71.74 1.89 -92.24
C ALA A 555 72.60 3.10 -91.85
N PHE A 556 72.09 3.98 -90.98
CA PHE A 556 72.80 5.18 -90.51
C PHE A 556 74.26 4.91 -90.15
N ARG A 557 75.18 5.74 -90.68
CA ARG A 557 76.66 5.62 -90.64
C ARG A 557 77.27 4.49 -91.46
N ALA A 558 76.49 3.73 -92.23
CA ALA A 558 77.04 2.86 -93.26
C ALA A 558 77.83 3.72 -94.26
N THR A 559 79.09 3.38 -94.50
CA THR A 559 79.95 4.07 -95.45
C THR A 559 80.26 3.12 -96.60
N CYS A 560 79.90 3.53 -97.81
CA CYS A 560 80.06 2.79 -99.04
C CYS A 560 81.14 3.45 -99.90
N THR A 561 82.19 2.70 -100.20
CA THR A 561 83.33 3.12 -101.02
C THR A 561 83.26 2.52 -102.43
N PHE A 562 83.72 3.28 -103.42
CA PHE A 562 83.58 2.99 -104.84
C PHE A 562 84.95 3.00 -105.54
N ALA A 563 85.24 1.97 -106.34
CA ALA A 563 86.48 1.88 -107.11
C ALA A 563 86.21 1.41 -108.55
N CYS A 564 86.87 2.01 -109.56
CA CYS A 564 86.77 1.57 -110.96
C CYS A 564 87.78 0.45 -111.28
N ARG A 565 87.42 -0.44 -112.21
CA ARG A 565 88.33 -1.46 -112.74
C ARG A 565 89.38 -0.85 -113.66
N THR A 566 90.50 -1.55 -113.82
CA THR A 566 91.68 -1.12 -114.58
C THR A 566 91.30 -0.69 -116.01
N GLY A 567 91.65 0.55 -116.39
CA GLY A 567 91.36 1.14 -117.71
C GLY A 567 90.26 2.21 -117.73
N PHE A 568 89.59 2.48 -116.61
CA PHE A 568 88.52 3.48 -116.48
C PHE A 568 88.80 4.46 -115.32
N VAL A 569 88.31 5.70 -115.43
CA VAL A 569 88.48 6.76 -114.40
C VAL A 569 87.17 7.01 -113.65
N LEU A 570 87.21 7.05 -112.32
CA LEU A 570 86.05 7.33 -111.46
C LEU A 570 85.66 8.82 -111.54
N LYS A 571 84.40 9.09 -111.84
CA LYS A 571 83.77 10.40 -111.80
C LYS A 571 82.64 10.38 -110.76
N GLY A 572 82.67 11.30 -109.81
CA GLY A 572 81.74 11.35 -108.67
C GLY A 572 82.46 11.17 -107.32
N SER A 573 81.71 10.86 -106.26
CA SER A 573 82.27 10.71 -104.90
C SER A 573 82.88 9.33 -104.70
N GLU A 574 84.11 9.26 -104.18
CA GLU A 574 84.82 8.00 -103.90
C GLU A 574 84.21 7.21 -102.73
N SER A 575 83.53 7.90 -101.81
CA SER A 575 82.82 7.30 -100.69
C SER A 575 81.53 8.06 -100.41
N ARG A 576 80.47 7.35 -100.03
CA ARG A 576 79.18 7.90 -99.61
C ARG A 576 78.80 7.33 -98.25
N GLU A 577 78.23 8.14 -97.38
CA GLU A 577 77.80 7.75 -96.03
C GLU A 577 76.28 7.93 -95.87
N CYS A 578 75.62 6.97 -95.21
CA CYS A 578 74.20 7.03 -94.90
C CYS A 578 73.94 8.01 -93.74
N THR A 579 73.20 9.09 -94.02
CA THR A 579 72.88 10.15 -93.07
C THR A 579 71.69 9.81 -92.17
N ALA A 580 71.53 10.57 -91.09
CA ALA A 580 70.47 10.39 -90.10
C ALA A 580 69.04 10.60 -90.63
N ILE A 581 68.90 11.13 -91.85
CA ILE A 581 67.61 11.38 -92.53
C ILE A 581 67.34 10.38 -93.66
N GLY A 582 68.11 9.29 -93.76
CA GLY A 582 67.89 8.23 -94.75
C GLY A 582 68.41 8.54 -96.17
N THR A 583 69.33 9.50 -96.33
CA THR A 583 69.95 9.84 -97.62
C THR A 583 71.46 9.62 -97.63
N TRP A 584 72.04 9.35 -98.80
CA TRP A 584 73.48 9.19 -98.98
C TRP A 584 74.18 10.52 -99.25
N THR A 585 75.30 10.77 -98.59
CA THR A 585 76.16 11.93 -98.86
C THR A 585 76.81 11.86 -100.25
N GLY A 586 77.14 13.02 -100.84
CA GLY A 586 77.88 13.12 -102.10
C GLY A 586 77.12 12.70 -103.36
N ASP A 587 77.78 12.89 -104.52
CA ASP A 587 77.25 12.61 -105.86
C ASP A 587 77.47 11.15 -106.29
N ALA A 588 76.55 10.60 -107.08
CA ALA A 588 76.58 9.22 -107.56
C ALA A 588 77.82 8.95 -108.46
N PRO A 589 78.66 7.94 -108.16
CA PRO A 589 79.87 7.66 -108.93
C PRO A 589 79.65 6.81 -110.19
N HIS A 590 80.41 7.06 -111.25
CA HIS A 590 80.44 6.30 -112.52
C HIS A 590 81.86 6.24 -113.14
N CYS A 591 82.16 5.23 -113.98
CA CYS A 591 83.45 5.01 -114.66
C CYS A 591 83.42 5.31 -116.20
N GLU A 592 84.38 6.06 -116.78
CA GLU A 592 84.38 6.55 -118.20
C GLU A 592 85.67 6.20 -119.02
N GLY A 593 85.59 5.99 -120.37
CA GLY A 593 86.71 5.56 -121.27
C GLY A 593 86.66 6.01 -122.78
N SER A 594 87.77 5.87 -123.56
CA SER A 594 88.08 6.41 -124.95
C SER A 594 87.81 5.44 -126.16
N ARG A 595 87.46 5.94 -127.38
CA ARG A 595 86.59 5.29 -128.44
C ARG A 595 87.21 4.69 -129.76
N LEU A 596 86.60 3.58 -130.28
CA LEU A 596 86.46 3.08 -131.69
C LEU A 596 85.18 2.17 -131.84
N LYS A 597 84.57 2.01 -133.04
CA LYS A 597 83.14 1.59 -133.33
C LYS A 597 82.84 0.09 -133.69
N CYS A 598 81.66 -0.41 -133.20
CA CYS A 598 80.62 -1.46 -133.55
C CYS A 598 80.95 -2.77 -134.36
N VAL A 599 80.40 -4.00 -134.15
CA VAL A 599 79.01 -4.52 -133.86
C VAL A 599 78.99 -5.98 -133.25
N SER A 600 78.01 -6.23 -132.34
CA SER A 600 77.26 -7.43 -131.83
C SER A 600 77.84 -8.74 -131.21
N VAL A 601 77.53 -8.90 -129.90
CA VAL A 601 77.07 -10.02 -129.00
C VAL A 601 77.41 -11.51 -129.30
N PRO A 602 77.65 -12.35 -128.26
CA PRO A 602 76.58 -13.08 -127.53
C PRO A 602 76.87 -13.14 -126.01
N ALA A 603 76.06 -13.68 -125.10
CA ALA A 603 74.64 -13.91 -124.89
C ALA A 603 74.54 -14.21 -123.38
N ALA A 604 73.57 -13.63 -122.68
CA ALA A 604 73.44 -13.75 -121.22
C ALA A 604 73.06 -15.17 -120.80
N ILE A 605 73.68 -15.69 -119.74
CA ILE A 605 73.33 -16.98 -119.14
C ILE A 605 71.99 -16.81 -118.42
N THR A 606 70.95 -17.45 -118.95
CA THR A 606 69.60 -17.47 -118.40
C THR A 606 69.18 -18.90 -118.07
N CYS A 607 68.46 -19.06 -116.97
CA CYS A 607 67.80 -20.30 -116.59
C CYS A 607 66.40 -20.39 -117.23
N PRO A 608 65.84 -21.61 -117.37
CA PRO A 608 64.47 -21.79 -117.85
C PRO A 608 63.47 -21.01 -117.00
N VAL A 609 62.51 -20.32 -117.64
CA VAL A 609 61.44 -19.58 -116.96
C VAL A 609 60.64 -20.54 -116.06
N LEU A 610 60.52 -20.20 -114.78
CA LEU A 610 59.69 -20.96 -113.85
C LEU A 610 58.26 -20.41 -113.86
N SER A 611 57.28 -21.29 -113.95
CA SER A 611 55.86 -20.95 -113.83
C SER A 611 55.37 -21.17 -112.41
N THR A 612 54.36 -20.41 -112.01
CA THR A 612 53.64 -20.61 -110.74
C THR A 612 53.14 -22.06 -110.63
N PRO A 613 53.42 -22.79 -109.53
CA PRO A 613 52.85 -24.11 -109.31
C PRO A 613 51.32 -24.03 -109.26
N HIS A 614 50.64 -25.07 -109.73
CA HIS A 614 49.18 -25.13 -109.69
C HIS A 614 48.71 -25.12 -108.22
N TRP A 615 47.78 -24.21 -107.86
CA TRP A 615 47.37 -23.87 -106.48
C TRP A 615 48.48 -23.29 -105.57
N GLY A 616 49.55 -22.77 -106.17
CA GLY A 616 50.61 -22.04 -105.48
C GLY A 616 50.84 -20.64 -106.04
N GLN A 617 51.70 -19.91 -105.36
CA GLN A 617 52.22 -18.61 -105.79
C GLN A 617 53.74 -18.73 -105.95
N LEU A 618 54.26 -18.08 -107.00
CA LEU A 618 55.68 -17.95 -107.29
C LEU A 618 56.04 -16.49 -107.21
N ASN A 619 57.05 -16.17 -106.41
CA ASN A 619 57.64 -14.84 -106.36
C ASN A 619 59.13 -14.95 -106.67
N CYS A 620 59.55 -14.31 -107.76
CA CYS A 620 60.93 -14.37 -108.23
C CYS A 620 61.59 -13.01 -108.12
N SER A 621 62.84 -13.02 -107.68
CA SER A 621 63.74 -11.89 -107.66
C SER A 621 64.78 -12.05 -108.76
N HIS A 622 64.71 -11.20 -109.79
CA HIS A 622 65.54 -11.27 -110.98
C HIS A 622 66.58 -10.14 -110.95
N LEU A 623 67.73 -10.39 -110.31
CA LEU A 623 68.71 -9.33 -110.06
C LEU A 623 69.42 -8.81 -111.34
N TYR A 624 69.57 -9.67 -112.35
CA TYR A 624 70.36 -9.37 -113.56
C TYR A 624 69.58 -9.61 -114.87
N GLY A 625 68.25 -9.58 -114.80
CA GLY A 625 67.32 -9.88 -115.90
C GLY A 625 66.49 -11.12 -115.63
N ASP A 626 65.32 -11.23 -116.28
CA ASP A 626 64.33 -12.28 -116.01
C ASP A 626 64.96 -13.68 -116.11
N PHE A 627 64.92 -14.39 -114.99
CA PHE A 627 65.48 -15.74 -114.81
C PHE A 627 66.98 -15.86 -115.17
N ALA A 628 67.75 -14.77 -115.10
CA ALA A 628 69.20 -14.76 -115.30
C ALA A 628 69.98 -15.27 -114.07
N LEU A 629 71.28 -15.54 -114.24
CA LEU A 629 72.21 -15.98 -113.19
C LEU A 629 72.00 -15.25 -111.86
N GLY A 630 71.78 -15.99 -110.77
CA GLY A 630 71.53 -15.45 -109.43
C GLY A 630 70.08 -15.04 -109.17
N SER A 631 69.16 -15.29 -110.11
CA SER A 631 67.72 -15.17 -109.83
C SER A 631 67.30 -16.16 -108.77
N THR A 632 66.56 -15.70 -107.75
CA THR A 632 66.01 -16.56 -106.69
C THR A 632 64.49 -16.50 -106.70
N CYS A 633 63.86 -17.66 -106.79
CA CYS A 633 62.42 -17.84 -106.87
C CYS A 633 61.91 -18.62 -105.66
N THR A 634 61.00 -18.02 -104.89
CA THR A 634 60.37 -18.65 -103.72
C THR A 634 58.93 -19.08 -104.04
N PHE A 635 58.53 -20.22 -103.49
CA PHE A 635 57.24 -20.85 -103.75
C PHE A 635 56.41 -20.96 -102.46
N SER A 636 55.12 -20.65 -102.54
CA SER A 636 54.17 -20.85 -101.45
C SER A 636 52.87 -21.46 -101.98
N CYS A 637 52.12 -22.17 -101.14
CA CYS A 637 50.85 -22.80 -101.53
C CYS A 637 49.65 -22.04 -100.95
N GLN A 638 48.53 -22.07 -101.67
CA GLN A 638 47.27 -21.54 -101.18
C GLN A 638 46.73 -22.39 -100.02
N THR A 639 45.89 -21.79 -99.17
CA THR A 639 45.32 -22.44 -97.97
C THR A 639 44.66 -23.78 -98.31
N GLY A 640 45.07 -24.85 -97.61
CA GLY A 640 44.59 -26.22 -97.80
C GLY A 640 45.47 -27.10 -98.69
N PHE A 641 46.58 -26.56 -99.22
CA PHE A 641 47.62 -27.30 -99.94
C PHE A 641 48.96 -27.14 -99.24
N VAL A 642 49.78 -28.19 -99.23
CA VAL A 642 51.13 -28.20 -98.66
C VAL A 642 52.16 -28.25 -99.78
N LEU A 643 53.24 -27.47 -99.62
CA LEU A 643 54.34 -27.46 -100.56
C LEU A 643 55.17 -28.74 -100.42
N THR A 644 55.34 -29.44 -101.52
CA THR A 644 56.19 -30.64 -101.61
C THR A 644 57.37 -30.35 -102.54
N GLY A 645 58.56 -30.22 -101.94
CA GLY A 645 59.80 -29.85 -102.63
C GLY A 645 60.51 -28.68 -101.92
N SER A 646 61.56 -28.14 -102.54
CA SER A 646 62.29 -26.97 -102.01
C SER A 646 61.42 -25.72 -102.06
N ASP A 647 61.40 -24.92 -100.99
CA ASP A 647 60.65 -23.67 -100.89
C ASP A 647 61.26 -22.50 -101.67
N SER A 648 62.50 -22.66 -102.13
CA SER A 648 63.22 -21.70 -102.95
C SER A 648 64.17 -22.38 -103.94
N LEU A 649 64.29 -21.80 -105.14
CA LEU A 649 65.21 -22.22 -106.19
C LEU A 649 66.05 -21.04 -106.66
N GLU A 650 67.33 -21.27 -106.95
CA GLU A 650 68.27 -20.25 -107.43
C GLU A 650 68.87 -20.64 -108.78
N CYS A 651 69.00 -19.68 -109.69
CA CYS A 651 69.59 -19.86 -111.01
C CYS A 651 71.12 -19.84 -110.93
N THR A 652 71.75 -20.98 -111.20
CA THR A 652 73.21 -21.15 -111.06
C THR A 652 73.99 -20.66 -112.28
N ALA A 653 75.32 -20.53 -112.14
CA ALA A 653 76.25 -20.11 -113.21
C ALA A 653 76.28 -21.05 -114.44
N MET A 654 75.64 -22.21 -114.33
CA MET A 654 75.48 -23.18 -115.43
C MET A 654 74.14 -23.03 -116.17
N GLY A 655 73.31 -22.04 -115.82
CA GLY A 655 72.00 -21.81 -116.48
C GLY A 655 70.93 -22.82 -116.08
N ILE A 656 71.07 -23.47 -114.92
CA ILE A 656 70.09 -24.41 -114.35
C ILE A 656 69.73 -24.03 -112.92
N TRP A 657 68.51 -24.37 -112.49
CA TRP A 657 68.04 -24.14 -111.12
C TRP A 657 68.67 -25.13 -110.13
N THR A 658 68.82 -24.71 -108.88
CA THR A 658 69.39 -25.53 -107.78
C THR A 658 68.57 -26.78 -107.42
N GLY A 659 67.37 -26.94 -107.97
CA GLY A 659 66.50 -28.09 -107.77
C GLY A 659 65.27 -28.07 -108.69
N ASP A 660 64.44 -29.11 -108.58
CA ASP A 660 63.20 -29.23 -109.35
C ASP A 660 62.09 -28.34 -108.80
N THR A 661 61.15 -27.91 -109.65
CA THR A 661 60.03 -27.06 -109.25
C THR A 661 59.12 -27.77 -108.24
N PRO A 662 58.88 -27.19 -107.06
CA PRO A 662 58.03 -27.79 -106.03
C PRO A 662 56.56 -27.80 -106.47
N GLN A 663 55.79 -28.74 -105.93
CA GLN A 663 54.37 -28.92 -106.23
C GLN A 663 53.51 -28.71 -104.98
N CYS A 664 52.38 -28.03 -105.12
CA CYS A 664 51.38 -27.91 -104.06
C CYS A 664 50.44 -29.12 -104.12
N LYS A 665 50.44 -29.94 -103.07
CA LYS A 665 49.52 -31.08 -102.94
C LYS A 665 48.44 -30.79 -101.91
N ALA A 666 47.21 -31.19 -102.20
CA ALA A 666 46.09 -30.99 -101.28
C ALA A 666 46.35 -31.76 -99.98
N ILE A 667 46.09 -31.12 -98.83
CA ILE A 667 46.33 -31.73 -97.52
C ILE A 667 45.37 -32.91 -97.33
N SER A 668 45.91 -34.09 -96.98
CA SER A 668 45.12 -35.32 -96.78
C SER A 668 44.52 -35.37 -95.36
N CYS A 669 43.25 -35.76 -95.27
CA CYS A 669 42.60 -36.16 -94.03
C CYS A 669 42.67 -37.68 -93.83
N PRO A 670 42.51 -38.20 -92.60
CA PRO A 670 42.46 -39.63 -92.33
C PRO A 670 41.44 -40.35 -93.22
N VAL A 671 41.81 -41.51 -93.77
CA VAL A 671 40.89 -42.33 -94.59
C VAL A 671 39.68 -42.75 -93.74
N LEU A 672 38.47 -42.63 -94.32
CA LEU A 672 37.23 -43.02 -93.65
C LEU A 672 36.75 -44.37 -94.20
N ASP A 673 36.40 -45.27 -93.30
CA ASP A 673 35.74 -46.54 -93.62
C ASP A 673 34.21 -46.40 -93.48
N PRO A 674 33.42 -47.17 -94.25
CA PRO A 674 31.97 -47.22 -94.06
C PRO A 674 31.62 -47.79 -92.68
N PRO A 675 30.67 -47.19 -91.94
CA PRO A 675 30.20 -47.73 -90.67
C PRO A 675 29.52 -49.08 -90.88
N THR A 676 29.61 -49.98 -89.89
CA THR A 676 28.92 -51.28 -89.92
C THR A 676 27.42 -51.10 -90.20
N ARG A 677 26.90 -51.73 -91.27
CA ARG A 677 25.52 -51.57 -91.78
C ARG A 677 25.16 -50.17 -92.28
N GLY A 678 26.17 -49.44 -92.74
CA GLY A 678 26.00 -48.20 -93.48
C GLY A 678 26.91 -48.15 -94.70
N GLN A 679 26.59 -47.22 -95.60
CA GLN A 679 27.33 -46.97 -96.83
C GLN A 679 27.99 -45.59 -96.76
N LEU A 680 29.23 -45.52 -97.22
CA LEU A 680 30.00 -44.29 -97.36
C LEU A 680 30.02 -43.88 -98.83
N SER A 681 29.60 -42.66 -99.11
CA SER A 681 29.72 -42.03 -100.42
C SER A 681 30.54 -40.76 -100.29
N CYS A 682 31.67 -40.68 -100.97
CA CYS A 682 32.56 -39.53 -100.90
C CYS A 682 32.67 -38.82 -102.25
N PHE A 683 32.60 -37.51 -102.20
CA PHE A 683 32.93 -36.61 -103.29
C PHE A 683 34.32 -36.03 -103.04
N HIS A 684 35.29 -36.42 -103.86
CA HIS A 684 36.67 -35.95 -103.76
C HIS A 684 36.91 -34.83 -104.78
N VAL A 685 37.34 -33.67 -104.30
CA VAL A 685 37.58 -32.48 -105.17
C VAL A 685 38.94 -32.56 -105.86
N HIS A 686 39.94 -33.14 -105.19
CA HIS A 686 41.30 -33.28 -105.73
C HIS A 686 41.72 -34.76 -105.79
N GLU A 687 42.11 -35.33 -104.65
CA GLU A 687 42.45 -36.75 -104.48
C GLU A 687 41.68 -37.36 -103.31
N ASN A 688 41.68 -38.68 -103.17
CA ASN A 688 40.91 -39.38 -102.14
C ASN A 688 41.19 -38.83 -100.73
N PHE A 689 40.13 -38.38 -100.06
CA PHE A 689 40.15 -37.85 -98.70
C PHE A 689 41.10 -36.64 -98.50
N THR A 690 41.30 -35.82 -99.52
CA THR A 690 42.07 -34.56 -99.43
C THR A 690 41.19 -33.34 -99.20
N TYR A 691 41.79 -32.18 -98.91
CA TYR A 691 41.13 -30.90 -98.64
C TYR A 691 39.92 -30.66 -99.56
N ASN A 692 38.79 -30.24 -98.96
CA ASN A 692 37.46 -30.11 -99.57
C ASN A 692 36.77 -31.43 -100.02
N SER A 693 37.34 -32.60 -99.75
CA SER A 693 36.58 -33.85 -99.88
C SER A 693 35.39 -33.85 -98.93
N SER A 694 34.22 -34.25 -99.43
CA SER A 694 32.97 -34.29 -98.70
C SER A 694 32.40 -35.71 -98.72
N CYS A 695 32.28 -36.33 -97.56
CA CYS A 695 31.80 -37.70 -97.40
C CYS A 695 30.43 -37.72 -96.71
N THR A 696 29.45 -38.34 -97.35
CA THR A 696 28.10 -38.57 -96.86
C THR A 696 27.91 -40.03 -96.43
N PHE A 697 27.14 -40.20 -95.36
CA PHE A 697 26.87 -41.50 -94.75
C PHE A 697 25.37 -41.80 -94.77
N SER A 698 25.02 -42.99 -95.29
CA SER A 698 23.65 -43.54 -95.26
C SER A 698 23.63 -44.88 -94.54
N CYS A 699 22.55 -45.19 -93.84
CA CYS A 699 22.37 -46.49 -93.16
C CYS A 699 21.48 -47.41 -94.00
N GLU A 700 21.67 -48.73 -93.86
CA GLU A 700 20.78 -49.73 -94.46
C GLU A 700 19.35 -49.62 -93.89
N GLU A 701 18.36 -50.12 -94.65
CA GLU A 701 16.94 -50.01 -94.29
C GLU A 701 16.67 -50.64 -92.91
N GLY A 702 16.12 -49.85 -91.99
CA GLY A 702 15.86 -50.24 -90.59
C GLY A 702 16.84 -49.69 -89.54
N PHE A 703 17.90 -48.96 -89.94
CA PHE A 703 18.87 -48.33 -89.02
C PHE A 703 18.87 -46.79 -89.17
N VAL A 704 19.05 -46.06 -88.06
CA VAL A 704 19.10 -44.59 -88.04
C VAL A 704 20.56 -44.11 -87.85
N ARG A 705 20.96 -43.10 -88.63
CA ARG A 705 22.28 -42.46 -88.55
C ARG A 705 22.39 -41.60 -87.30
N MET A 706 23.29 -41.96 -86.40
CA MET A 706 23.65 -41.21 -85.20
C MET A 706 24.97 -40.46 -85.44
N GLY A 707 24.88 -39.17 -85.75
CA GLY A 707 26.03 -38.30 -85.97
C GLY A 707 25.89 -37.39 -87.19
N ALA A 708 27.02 -36.83 -87.63
CA ALA A 708 27.06 -35.89 -88.73
C ALA A 708 26.68 -36.57 -90.07
N GLU A 709 25.82 -35.92 -90.84
CA GLU A 709 25.40 -36.39 -92.17
C GLU A 709 26.53 -36.32 -93.20
N VAL A 710 27.30 -35.25 -93.13
CA VAL A 710 28.38 -34.92 -94.05
C VAL A 710 29.62 -34.60 -93.23
N LEU A 711 30.74 -35.22 -93.59
CA LEU A 711 32.07 -34.85 -93.09
C LEU A 711 32.84 -34.18 -94.23
N GLN A 712 33.49 -33.06 -93.94
CA GLN A 712 34.35 -32.36 -94.90
C GLN A 712 35.79 -32.31 -94.42
N CYS A 713 36.75 -32.50 -95.33
CA CYS A 713 38.17 -32.45 -95.01
C CYS A 713 38.64 -30.99 -94.96
N ALA A 714 39.02 -30.52 -93.77
CA ALA A 714 39.44 -29.14 -93.54
C ALA A 714 40.92 -28.92 -93.88
N ALA A 715 41.34 -27.65 -94.06
CA ALA A 715 42.72 -27.27 -94.37
C ALA A 715 43.73 -27.65 -93.29
N THR A 716 43.27 -28.04 -92.10
CA THR A 716 44.08 -28.55 -90.99
C THR A 716 44.46 -30.03 -91.14
N GLY A 717 43.95 -30.74 -92.16
CA GLY A 717 44.16 -32.18 -92.33
C GLY A 717 43.29 -33.07 -91.43
N ASN A 718 42.23 -32.51 -90.83
CA ASN A 718 41.25 -33.27 -90.03
C ASN A 718 39.84 -33.09 -90.59
N TRP A 719 38.97 -34.08 -90.35
CA TRP A 719 37.55 -33.96 -90.68
C TRP A 719 36.85 -32.97 -89.75
N THR A 720 35.89 -32.23 -90.30
CA THR A 720 35.12 -31.22 -89.56
C THR A 720 34.36 -31.77 -88.35
N ARG A 721 34.03 -33.07 -88.33
CA ARG A 721 33.35 -33.78 -87.24
C ARG A 721 33.82 -35.24 -87.17
N HIS A 722 33.46 -35.95 -86.09
CA HIS A 722 33.74 -37.37 -85.94
C HIS A 722 32.79 -38.23 -86.79
N PRO A 723 33.22 -39.41 -87.30
CA PRO A 723 32.40 -40.26 -88.16
C PRO A 723 31.11 -40.75 -87.46
N PRO A 724 29.94 -40.77 -88.15
CA PRO A 724 28.68 -41.24 -87.58
C PRO A 724 28.60 -42.78 -87.50
N MET A 725 27.67 -43.30 -86.70
CA MET A 725 27.36 -44.73 -86.60
C MET A 725 25.89 -45.02 -86.94
N CYS A 726 25.60 -46.20 -87.48
CA CYS A 726 24.23 -46.68 -87.73
C CYS A 726 23.75 -47.53 -86.55
N ALA A 727 22.65 -47.13 -85.90
CA ALA A 727 22.04 -47.85 -84.78
C ALA A 727 20.61 -48.28 -85.16
N GLY A 728 20.22 -49.51 -84.79
CA GLY A 728 18.94 -50.12 -85.14
C GLY A 728 17.94 -50.09 -84.00
#